data_AF-A0A1D2MX04-F1
#
_entry.id   AF-A0A1D2MX04-F1
#
_cell.length_a   1.000
_cell.length_b   1.000
_cell.length_c   1.000
_cell.angle_alpha   90.00
_cell.angle_beta   90.00
_cell.angle_gamma   90.00
#
_symmetry.space_group_name_H-M   'P 1'
#
loop_
_entity.id
_entity.type
_entity.pdbx_description
1 polymer ?
#
loop_
_entity_poly.entity_id
_entity_poly.type
_entity_poly.pdbx_seq_one_letter_code
_entity_poly.pdbx_strand_id
1 'polypeptide(L)'
;AGQAYYIKFHQDPSIDHSCTLIEDDYLPKYRGLEPNDELGFKYSVREAEKLPQDVKLPPHPDAKIVEIFARKHEAAQAFMDSLCKTVRKVEPLKSVGKQGPEIRKIVDGGDQRNRIDVVFMGDGYTASEREEFFDDMQRLTTEMFNGVTFRSYLPVFNIWAVYVESQESGIGYDGPKNTPFELYRESGQLRGIYPGNAGYARQVCALTGASGCDYPSIIGNDDFYGGLGGEFEYDNGQAYRGVNYASSVASLGWTAWLSGEQKEEKAIYRLLEYPWADLNRLGPQTFDFTSDGNYARWNLVLTVSAAGEEDSLEFTLDGEILPWKTTGYDDREFYEWGANEGLSAGRHTLTVRSKTNSTNPNIPRMICSIRLHEYGTEDEFHMDNSYVSAYPTWNINYRKSFRPTSEGCLMRNMTTNHFCPVCQEGMWAQFLERVSLIDNVTVSESSSNGMREVTVNTLKLGQLREPGNEVPGETLEVKWVRNNQEQTELRDQFTVNAEPGNWAVEVHFNTTEVRNDPRNLLTSSQNFVVPNSVYFSSWVLQEGHKTLDIVFAENKGKMKHFSALSIFCVFVTQIAGQAHHIKFHQSPEDNYACILIEEEFVPNYRGFEKETGFKYSIRPAIKPPAGSLIKPTDKDARIIDVYAKKEEEAYAYMSLVCKSHTKVEPLQLNQANTADPEIREIVVGGPKENRIDVVFMGDGYTASEKEEFFDDMQRLTDEMFAGTTFRSYLPVFNIWAIYVESEESGIGYNGAKNTPFRLYRESGQLRGIFPGNSAYARQVCRLTGTSGCDYPSIIGNDDFYGGLGGEFVISTRSNRTGTVVLRHEMGHNFVDVGEEYDDGSVYSGVNSASSLNTLGWTAWLSSEKREERAIWRLLEYPWYDLSRGSRSFTFTSNGQFNRWYLEVTVSAAGEEDSLEFLLDGEVLPWKSSGFDDREFYGWYGDEGLSSGSHNFSVRSKTDSTNPDIPRMICSISLHEYGTEEEFVMSPDHVSAYPTWDTWRTKRYRPTNEGCLMRNMTHNRFCPVCQEGMWAQFLERISLIDEVAVSNATSSDGTREVAVETLKLGQLRAPGNEVSGESLEVRWLKDNEEVVAFTDQFVVNAEAGSWEVVVHLKSPEVRNDPRDLLTSSVRFVVPA
;
A
#
# COMPACT_ATOMS: atom_id res chain seq x y z
N ALA A 1 19.50 24.87 19.55
CA ALA A 1 18.19 24.64 18.89
C ALA A 1 18.30 25.29 17.53
N GLY A 2 18.04 24.57 16.44
CA GLY A 2 18.19 25.13 15.09
C GLY A 2 19.13 24.37 14.15
N GLN A 3 19.59 23.16 14.44
CA GLN A 3 20.53 22.43 13.56
C GLN A 3 20.10 20.97 13.43
N ALA A 4 20.12 20.44 12.21
CA ALA A 4 19.88 19.01 11.94
C ALA A 4 20.71 18.52 10.76
N TYR A 5 21.13 17.26 10.83
CA TYR A 5 21.54 16.50 9.66
C TYR A 5 20.29 16.07 8.89
N TYR A 6 20.38 16.11 7.57
CA TYR A 6 19.28 15.89 6.65
C TYR A 6 19.65 14.81 5.63
N ILE A 7 18.86 13.75 5.56
CA ILE A 7 19.03 12.70 4.55
C ILE A 7 17.71 12.55 3.78
N LYS A 8 17.77 12.67 2.46
CA LYS A 8 16.65 12.47 1.53
C LYS A 8 16.96 11.35 0.56
N PHE A 9 16.06 10.40 0.39
CA PHE A 9 16.23 9.33 -0.60
C PHE A 9 14.91 8.87 -1.21
N HIS A 10 15.01 8.37 -2.44
CA HIS A 10 13.94 7.64 -3.10
C HIS A 10 14.09 6.15 -2.81
N GLN A 11 13.17 5.58 -2.07
CA GLN A 11 13.06 4.15 -1.83
C GLN A 11 12.18 3.54 -2.92
N ASP A 12 12.68 2.55 -3.64
CA ASP A 12 11.89 1.75 -4.58
C ASP A 12 11.71 0.33 -4.03
N PRO A 13 10.54 0.01 -3.45
CA PRO A 13 10.27 -1.31 -2.89
C PRO A 13 10.29 -2.44 -3.92
N SER A 14 10.03 -2.13 -5.20
CA SER A 14 9.97 -3.14 -6.26
C SER A 14 11.36 -3.64 -6.69
N ILE A 15 12.42 -2.88 -6.41
CA ILE A 15 13.81 -3.21 -6.75
C ILE A 15 14.59 -3.52 -5.46
N ASP A 16 14.22 -4.61 -4.76
CA ASP A 16 14.91 -5.06 -3.53
C ASP A 16 15.10 -3.93 -2.49
N HIS A 17 14.15 -2.99 -2.43
CA HIS A 17 14.24 -1.80 -1.57
C HIS A 17 15.53 -1.00 -1.77
N SER A 18 15.91 -0.90 -3.04
CA SER A 18 16.99 -0.03 -3.46
C SER A 18 16.61 1.40 -3.14
N CYS A 19 17.53 2.09 -2.50
CA CYS A 19 17.42 3.50 -2.23
C CYS A 19 18.35 4.25 -3.17
N THR A 20 17.81 5.24 -3.83
CA THR A 20 18.60 6.25 -4.52
C THR A 20 18.76 7.43 -3.56
N LEU A 21 19.95 7.59 -2.99
CA LEU A 21 20.29 8.73 -2.13
C LEU A 21 20.25 10.01 -2.96
N ILE A 22 19.33 10.91 -2.59
CA ILE A 22 19.12 12.20 -3.25
C ILE A 22 19.95 13.28 -2.57
N GLU A 23 19.89 13.35 -1.23
CA GLU A 23 20.55 14.39 -0.45
C GLU A 23 21.07 13.82 0.88
N ASP A 24 22.25 14.27 1.30
CA ASP A 24 22.90 13.98 2.58
C ASP A 24 23.66 15.25 2.99
N ASP A 25 22.99 16.12 3.75
CA ASP A 25 23.45 17.47 4.05
C ASP A 25 23.24 17.84 5.54
N TYR A 26 23.68 19.04 5.90
CA TYR A 26 23.52 19.62 7.21
C TYR A 26 22.75 20.94 7.10
N LEU A 27 21.58 20.98 7.75
CA LEU A 27 20.70 22.14 7.82
C LEU A 27 21.02 22.93 9.09
N PRO A 28 21.81 24.03 9.01
CA PRO A 28 22.28 24.77 10.18
C PRO A 28 21.18 25.61 10.84
N LYS A 29 19.96 25.60 10.29
CA LYS A 29 18.83 26.44 10.69
C LYS A 29 17.50 25.68 10.88
N TYR A 30 17.53 24.35 10.86
CA TYR A 30 16.34 23.51 11.04
C TYR A 30 15.79 23.57 12.48
N ARG A 31 14.51 23.88 12.65
CA ARG A 31 13.84 24.12 13.94
C ARG A 31 12.74 23.11 14.27
N GLY A 32 12.53 22.08 13.43
CA GLY A 32 11.46 21.10 13.62
C GLY A 32 11.71 19.98 14.64
N LEU A 33 12.90 19.86 15.25
CA LEU A 33 13.17 18.84 16.28
C LEU A 33 12.71 19.28 17.67
N GLU A 34 11.89 18.45 18.33
CA GLU A 34 11.46 18.73 19.69
C GLU A 34 12.63 18.66 20.70
N PRO A 35 12.60 19.45 21.79
CA PRO A 35 13.64 19.43 22.82
C PRO A 35 13.84 18.07 23.50
N ASN A 36 12.75 17.28 23.63
CA ASN A 36 12.66 16.07 24.46
C ASN A 36 12.44 14.78 23.66
N ASP A 37 12.64 14.80 22.34
CA ASP A 37 12.43 13.62 21.50
C ASP A 37 13.45 12.51 21.84
N GLU A 38 12.98 11.39 22.42
CA GLU A 38 13.83 10.30 22.94
C GLU A 38 14.70 9.65 21.85
N LEU A 39 14.28 9.71 20.58
CA LEU A 39 14.98 9.15 19.43
C LEU A 39 16.06 10.09 18.86
N GLY A 40 15.96 11.40 19.10
CA GLY A 40 16.92 12.39 18.59
C GLY A 40 16.86 12.67 17.08
N PHE A 41 15.82 12.19 16.37
CA PHE A 41 15.55 12.47 14.96
C PHE A 41 14.04 12.40 14.63
N LYS A 42 13.59 13.15 13.63
CA LYS A 42 12.25 13.10 12.99
C LYS A 42 12.42 12.59 11.56
N TYR A 43 11.45 11.87 11.02
CA TYR A 43 11.45 11.52 9.60
C TYR A 43 10.08 11.77 8.97
N SER A 44 10.04 11.83 7.65
CA SER A 44 8.83 11.94 6.86
C SER A 44 8.92 10.99 5.67
N VAL A 45 7.81 10.34 5.35
CA VAL A 45 7.71 9.40 4.23
C VAL A 45 6.55 9.85 3.36
N ARG A 46 6.80 10.11 2.08
CA ARG A 46 5.81 10.53 1.09
C ARG A 46 5.80 9.53 -0.07
N GLU A 47 4.66 9.29 -0.68
CA GLU A 47 4.61 8.54 -1.95
C GLU A 47 5.41 9.31 -3.01
N ALA A 48 6.22 8.60 -3.80
CA ALA A 48 6.96 9.21 -4.91
C ALA A 48 6.00 9.76 -5.97
N GLU A 49 4.89 9.04 -6.19
CA GLU A 49 3.80 9.43 -7.06
C GLU A 49 2.48 9.03 -6.40
N LYS A 50 1.52 9.96 -6.33
CA LYS A 50 0.19 9.67 -5.81
C LYS A 50 -0.84 9.81 -6.91
N LEU A 51 -1.51 8.70 -7.20
CA LEU A 51 -2.59 8.68 -8.16
C LEU A 51 -3.84 9.35 -7.57
N PRO A 52 -4.62 10.08 -8.39
CA PRO A 52 -5.94 10.50 -7.99
C PRO A 52 -6.81 9.29 -7.63
N GLN A 53 -7.67 9.42 -6.61
CA GLN A 53 -8.50 8.32 -6.10
C GLN A 53 -9.38 7.63 -7.16
N ASP A 54 -9.70 8.33 -8.24
CA ASP A 54 -10.55 7.92 -9.35
C ASP A 54 -9.78 7.33 -10.55
N VAL A 55 -8.45 7.31 -10.51
CA VAL A 55 -7.61 6.73 -11.57
C VAL A 55 -7.28 5.27 -11.23
N LYS A 56 -7.77 4.33 -12.03
CA LYS A 56 -7.54 2.89 -11.89
C LYS A 56 -6.45 2.44 -12.87
N LEU A 57 -5.19 2.66 -12.51
CA LEU A 57 -4.06 2.12 -13.25
C LEU A 57 -3.41 0.96 -12.53
N PRO A 58 -2.64 0.10 -13.24
CA PRO A 58 -1.86 -0.96 -12.60
C PRO A 58 -1.05 -0.40 -11.42
N PRO A 59 -0.76 -1.23 -10.40
CA PRO A 59 -0.07 -0.79 -9.19
C PRO A 59 1.25 -0.11 -9.59
N HIS A 60 1.29 1.21 -9.42
CA HIS A 60 2.55 1.93 -9.43
C HIS A 60 3.42 1.33 -8.32
N PRO A 61 4.73 1.07 -8.53
CA PRO A 61 5.57 0.56 -7.46
C PRO A 61 5.42 1.46 -6.23
N ASP A 62 5.37 0.87 -5.03
CA ASP A 62 5.20 1.50 -3.69
C ASP A 62 6.33 2.49 -3.33
N ALA A 63 6.95 3.11 -4.33
CA ALA A 63 8.07 4.01 -4.24
C ALA A 63 7.75 5.20 -3.35
N LYS A 64 8.72 5.53 -2.50
CA LYS A 64 8.59 6.55 -1.46
C LYS A 64 9.76 7.51 -1.49
N ILE A 65 9.49 8.77 -1.19
CA ILE A 65 10.49 9.74 -0.78
C ILE A 65 10.55 9.73 0.74
N VAL A 66 11.72 9.44 1.30
CA VAL A 66 11.96 9.48 2.73
C VAL A 66 12.91 10.63 3.04
N GLU A 67 12.55 11.44 4.03
CA GLU A 67 13.32 12.57 4.55
C GLU A 67 13.58 12.35 6.04
N ILE A 68 14.84 12.45 6.48
CA ILE A 68 15.24 12.24 7.87
C ILE A 68 15.93 13.50 8.37
N PHE A 69 15.51 14.00 9.52
CA PHE A 69 16.10 15.15 10.22
C PHE A 69 16.62 14.68 11.57
N ALA A 70 17.93 14.71 11.81
CA ALA A 70 18.53 14.19 13.04
C ALA A 70 19.50 15.16 13.71
N ARG A 71 19.64 15.09 15.03
CA ARG A 71 20.68 15.86 15.74
C ARG A 71 22.09 15.33 15.48
N LYS A 72 22.21 14.07 15.07
CA LYS A 72 23.46 13.36 14.79
C LYS A 72 23.35 12.66 13.44
N HIS A 73 24.39 12.78 12.61
CA HIS A 73 24.43 12.16 11.28
C HIS A 73 24.30 10.64 11.40
N GLU A 74 24.96 10.04 12.39
CA GLU A 74 24.96 8.58 12.60
C GLU A 74 23.55 8.04 12.89
N ALA A 75 22.69 8.83 13.52
CA ALA A 75 21.30 8.43 13.78
C ALA A 75 20.46 8.47 12.50
N ALA A 76 20.64 9.50 11.65
CA ALA A 76 19.98 9.57 10.35
C ALA A 76 20.45 8.44 9.42
N GLN A 77 21.76 8.19 9.39
CA GLN A 77 22.36 7.13 8.59
C GLN A 77 21.87 5.74 9.03
N ALA A 78 21.85 5.45 10.34
CA ALA A 78 21.34 4.18 10.85
C ALA A 78 19.86 3.96 10.51
N PHE A 79 19.05 5.03 10.52
CA PHE A 79 17.65 4.94 10.11
C PHE A 79 17.50 4.72 8.60
N MET A 80 18.29 5.40 7.75
CA MET A 80 18.32 5.11 6.31
C MET A 80 18.79 3.67 6.03
N ASP A 81 19.84 3.19 6.71
CA ASP A 81 20.36 1.83 6.54
C ASP A 81 19.32 0.78 6.96
N SER A 82 18.43 1.11 7.90
CA SER A 82 17.28 0.24 8.26
C SER A 82 16.21 0.17 7.17
N LEU A 83 16.12 1.19 6.31
CA LEU A 83 15.14 1.33 5.23
C LEU A 83 15.70 0.99 3.84
N CYS A 84 17.01 0.77 3.70
CA CYS A 84 17.68 0.68 2.41
C CYS A 84 18.61 -0.53 2.32
N LYS A 85 18.33 -1.46 1.41
CA LYS A 85 19.10 -2.71 1.25
C LYS A 85 20.34 -2.47 0.42
N THR A 86 20.17 -1.68 -0.64
CA THR A 86 21.24 -1.17 -1.47
C THR A 86 21.07 0.33 -1.61
N VAL A 87 22.11 1.09 -1.26
CA VAL A 87 22.12 2.54 -1.45
C VAL A 87 22.93 2.85 -2.69
N ARG A 88 22.29 3.40 -3.70
CA ARG A 88 22.94 3.99 -4.87
C ARG A 88 22.93 5.49 -4.71
N LYS A 89 24.05 6.14 -5.01
CA LYS A 89 24.05 7.60 -5.13
C LYS A 89 23.48 7.97 -6.49
N VAL A 90 22.72 9.07 -6.57
CA VAL A 90 22.44 9.69 -7.86
C VAL A 90 23.78 9.96 -8.53
N GLU A 91 24.07 9.26 -9.64
CA GLU A 91 25.30 9.52 -10.38
C GLU A 91 25.25 10.95 -10.92
N PRO A 92 26.30 11.76 -10.70
CA PRO A 92 26.39 13.07 -11.31
C PRO A 92 26.32 12.90 -12.83
N LEU A 93 25.55 13.77 -13.50
CA LEU A 93 25.52 13.82 -14.96
C LEU A 93 26.95 13.91 -15.50
N LYS A 94 27.43 12.83 -16.14
CA LYS A 94 28.73 12.84 -16.84
C LYS A 94 28.68 13.95 -17.88
N SER A 95 29.71 14.80 -17.91
CA SER A 95 29.80 16.01 -18.74
C SER A 95 29.08 15.86 -20.09
N VAL A 96 27.91 16.50 -20.19
CA VAL A 96 27.10 16.52 -21.41
C VAL A 96 27.76 17.50 -22.38
N GLY A 97 28.27 17.04 -23.52
CA GLY A 97 28.58 17.94 -24.65
C GLY A 97 27.29 18.21 -25.44
N LYS A 98 27.02 19.33 -26.12
CA LYS A 98 27.71 20.62 -26.30
C LYS A 98 27.03 21.79 -25.54
N GLN A 99 25.84 21.60 -24.97
CA GLN A 99 25.15 22.52 -24.05
C GLN A 99 24.37 21.64 -23.05
N GLY A 100 24.76 21.65 -21.78
CA GLY A 100 24.00 20.97 -20.71
C GLY A 100 22.75 21.77 -20.32
N PRO A 101 22.02 21.36 -19.28
CA PRO A 101 20.84 22.08 -18.79
C PRO A 101 21.15 23.57 -18.50
N GLU A 102 20.26 24.47 -18.91
CA GLU A 102 20.37 25.88 -18.54
C GLU A 102 19.55 26.14 -17.28
N ILE A 103 20.22 26.71 -16.27
CA ILE A 103 19.64 26.95 -14.96
C ILE A 103 19.52 28.46 -14.75
N ARG A 104 18.32 28.94 -14.44
CA ARG A 104 18.07 30.32 -14.04
C ARG A 104 17.39 30.35 -12.68
N LYS A 105 17.92 31.16 -11.77
CA LYS A 105 17.20 31.49 -10.53
C LYS A 105 16.19 32.60 -10.86
N ILE A 106 14.91 32.30 -10.75
CA ILE A 106 13.79 33.22 -11.01
C ILE A 106 13.51 34.07 -9.77
N VAL A 107 13.52 33.44 -8.59
CA VAL A 107 13.39 34.14 -7.31
C VAL A 107 14.59 33.84 -6.44
N ASP A 108 15.28 34.91 -6.04
CA ASP A 108 16.38 34.86 -5.07
C ASP A 108 15.89 35.33 -3.71
N GLY A 109 15.40 34.37 -2.92
CA GLY A 109 15.00 34.62 -1.54
C GLY A 109 16.20 34.79 -0.63
N GLY A 110 17.33 34.12 -0.91
CA GLY A 110 18.55 34.17 -0.12
C GLY A 110 19.41 32.90 -0.22
N ASP A 111 20.28 32.70 0.78
CA ASP A 111 21.14 31.51 0.88
C ASP A 111 20.30 30.23 0.96
N GLN A 112 20.60 29.24 0.12
CA GLN A 112 19.89 27.96 0.03
C GLN A 112 19.83 27.23 1.38
N ARG A 113 20.83 27.42 2.26
CA ARG A 113 20.83 26.82 3.62
C ARG A 113 19.79 27.42 4.58
N ASN A 114 19.09 28.47 4.15
CA ASN A 114 17.99 29.09 4.89
C ASN A 114 16.76 29.36 4.02
N ARG A 115 16.65 28.69 2.87
CA ARG A 115 15.52 28.82 1.95
C ARG A 115 15.06 27.44 1.56
N ILE A 116 13.87 27.39 1.01
CA ILE A 116 13.29 26.21 0.39
C ILE A 116 13.43 26.39 -1.12
N ASP A 117 14.08 25.45 -1.79
CA ASP A 117 14.41 25.54 -3.21
C ASP A 117 13.38 24.76 -4.06
N VAL A 118 12.48 25.50 -4.72
CA VAL A 118 11.51 24.97 -5.70
C VAL A 118 12.16 24.97 -7.08
N VAL A 119 12.12 23.83 -7.77
CA VAL A 119 12.82 23.66 -9.06
C VAL A 119 11.84 23.22 -10.13
N PHE A 120 11.57 24.10 -11.09
CA PHE A 120 10.80 23.79 -12.28
C PHE A 120 11.70 23.31 -13.41
N MET A 121 11.43 22.12 -13.95
CA MET A 121 12.19 21.50 -15.04
C MET A 121 11.27 21.31 -16.25
N GLY A 122 11.62 21.88 -17.40
CA GLY A 122 10.79 21.79 -18.60
C GLY A 122 10.94 20.46 -19.34
N ASP A 123 9.83 19.84 -19.74
CA ASP A 123 9.77 18.70 -20.67
C ASP A 123 8.96 19.07 -21.91
N GLY A 124 9.43 18.67 -23.10
CA GLY A 124 8.77 19.00 -24.36
C GLY A 124 9.05 20.41 -24.87
N TYR A 125 10.04 21.14 -24.33
CA TYR A 125 10.47 22.44 -24.87
C TYR A 125 11.71 22.27 -25.76
N THR A 126 11.56 22.50 -27.06
CA THR A 126 12.66 22.45 -28.04
C THR A 126 13.59 23.66 -27.93
N ALA A 127 14.72 23.65 -28.65
CA ALA A 127 15.67 24.78 -28.68
C ALA A 127 15.02 26.11 -29.11
N SER A 128 14.02 26.06 -29.99
CA SER A 128 13.25 27.24 -30.42
C SER A 128 12.29 27.77 -29.36
N GLU A 129 11.85 26.91 -28.44
CA GLU A 129 10.88 27.21 -27.38
C GLU A 129 11.60 27.51 -26.05
N ARG A 130 12.92 27.72 -26.08
CA ARG A 130 13.73 27.95 -24.89
C ARG A 130 13.34 29.21 -24.12
N GLU A 131 13.12 30.33 -24.80
CA GLU A 131 12.67 31.56 -24.11
C GLU A 131 11.20 31.44 -23.68
N GLU A 132 10.38 30.72 -24.44
CA GLU A 132 9.00 30.41 -24.05
C GLU A 132 8.95 29.65 -22.72
N PHE A 133 9.78 28.62 -22.53
CA PHE A 133 9.92 27.96 -21.23
C PHE A 133 10.23 28.95 -20.10
N PHE A 134 11.20 29.84 -20.29
CA PHE A 134 11.56 30.79 -19.22
C PHE A 134 10.46 31.85 -19.00
N ASP A 135 9.77 32.27 -20.05
CA ASP A 135 8.62 33.15 -19.97
C ASP A 135 7.46 32.47 -19.23
N ASP A 136 7.20 31.18 -19.49
CA ASP A 136 6.23 30.37 -18.75
C ASP A 136 6.62 30.21 -17.30
N MET A 137 7.88 29.90 -17.00
CA MET A 137 8.32 29.75 -15.61
C MET A 137 8.23 31.09 -14.87
N GLN A 138 8.55 32.21 -15.53
CA GLN A 138 8.39 33.54 -14.97
C GLN A 138 6.91 33.86 -14.73
N ARG A 139 6.03 33.55 -15.68
CA ARG A 139 4.59 33.75 -15.60
C ARG A 139 3.98 32.92 -14.47
N LEU A 140 4.19 31.59 -14.47
CA LEU A 140 3.70 30.68 -13.44
C LEU A 140 4.21 31.06 -12.05
N THR A 141 5.50 31.40 -11.93
CA THR A 141 6.07 31.89 -10.67
C THR A 141 5.39 33.18 -10.22
N THR A 142 5.14 34.11 -11.13
CA THR A 142 4.45 35.37 -10.80
C THR A 142 3.01 35.11 -10.36
N GLU A 143 2.28 34.25 -11.06
CA GLU A 143 0.89 33.90 -10.73
C GLU A 143 0.80 33.19 -9.37
N MET A 144 1.69 32.25 -9.08
CA MET A 144 1.71 31.51 -7.82
C MET A 144 2.21 32.34 -6.63
N PHE A 145 3.35 33.01 -6.79
CA PHE A 145 4.11 33.60 -5.67
C PHE A 145 4.01 35.11 -5.56
N ASN A 146 3.74 35.84 -6.64
CA ASN A 146 3.44 37.27 -6.56
C ASN A 146 1.92 37.54 -6.50
N GLY A 147 1.10 36.53 -6.81
CA GLY A 147 -0.35 36.52 -6.62
C GLY A 147 -0.75 36.47 -5.14
N VAL A 148 -1.97 36.02 -4.83
CA VAL A 148 -2.44 35.90 -3.43
C VAL A 148 -2.19 34.52 -2.82
N THR A 149 -1.74 33.54 -3.62
CA THR A 149 -1.65 32.13 -3.20
C THR A 149 -0.46 31.88 -2.28
N PHE A 150 0.76 32.19 -2.73
CA PHE A 150 1.99 31.94 -1.97
C PHE A 150 2.76 33.20 -1.58
N ARG A 151 2.22 34.39 -1.85
CA ARG A 151 2.90 35.67 -1.59
C ARG A 151 3.33 35.88 -0.15
N SER A 152 2.54 35.44 0.82
CA SER A 152 2.92 35.52 2.24
C SER A 152 4.21 34.73 2.51
N TYR A 153 4.47 33.67 1.76
CA TYR A 153 5.60 32.77 1.97
C TYR A 153 6.81 33.09 1.09
N LEU A 154 6.67 33.91 0.04
CA LEU A 154 7.72 34.16 -0.95
C LEU A 154 9.13 34.39 -0.36
N PRO A 155 9.33 35.14 0.74
CA PRO A 155 10.66 35.33 1.34
C PRO A 155 11.35 34.04 1.84
N VAL A 156 10.62 32.93 2.01
CA VAL A 156 11.18 31.64 2.43
C VAL A 156 11.68 30.77 1.27
N PHE A 157 11.40 31.15 0.02
CA PHE A 157 11.70 30.34 -1.17
C PHE A 157 12.83 30.89 -2.04
N ASN A 158 13.59 29.97 -2.63
CA ASN A 158 14.27 30.18 -3.91
C ASN A 158 13.49 29.45 -4.99
N ILE A 159 13.38 30.06 -6.18
CA ILE A 159 12.70 29.42 -7.33
C ILE A 159 13.65 29.34 -8.49
N TRP A 160 13.81 28.14 -9.03
CA TRP A 160 14.70 27.81 -10.13
C TRP A 160 13.92 27.32 -11.33
N ALA A 161 14.36 27.71 -12.51
CA ALA A 161 13.95 27.12 -13.78
C ALA A 161 15.14 26.43 -14.43
N VAL A 162 14.95 25.17 -14.79
CA VAL A 162 15.94 24.32 -15.43
C VAL A 162 15.41 23.90 -16.79
N TYR A 163 15.99 24.48 -17.83
CA TYR A 163 15.68 24.14 -19.20
C TYR A 163 16.51 22.93 -19.64
N VAL A 164 15.82 21.90 -20.12
CA VAL A 164 16.44 20.76 -20.80
C VAL A 164 15.88 20.70 -22.21
N GLU A 165 16.77 20.81 -23.21
CA GLU A 165 16.36 20.80 -24.61
C GLU A 165 15.68 19.48 -24.99
N SER A 166 14.43 19.56 -25.43
CA SER A 166 13.66 18.42 -25.91
C SER A 166 13.84 18.23 -27.42
N GLN A 167 13.84 16.97 -27.87
CA GLN A 167 13.89 16.67 -29.31
C GLN A 167 12.54 16.91 -29.99
N GLU A 168 11.46 16.75 -29.23
CA GLU A 168 10.10 16.98 -29.69
C GLU A 168 9.42 18.05 -28.85
N SER A 169 8.53 18.82 -29.48
CA SER A 169 7.67 19.77 -28.78
C SER A 169 6.46 19.05 -28.17
N GLY A 170 6.19 19.41 -26.93
CA GLY A 170 5.14 18.89 -26.06
C GLY A 170 5.32 17.46 -25.54
N ILE A 171 4.35 17.03 -24.73
CA ILE A 171 4.36 15.73 -24.05
C ILE A 171 3.67 14.63 -24.88
N GLY A 172 3.84 13.38 -24.46
CA GLY A 172 3.23 12.21 -25.08
C GLY A 172 1.75 12.00 -24.77
N TYR A 173 1.05 11.30 -25.66
CA TYR A 173 -0.34 10.85 -25.49
C TYR A 173 -0.39 9.36 -25.79
N ASP A 174 -0.90 8.56 -24.84
CA ASP A 174 -0.89 7.09 -24.90
C ASP A 174 0.53 6.50 -25.02
N GLY A 175 1.47 7.14 -24.30
CA GLY A 175 2.89 6.82 -24.28
C GLY A 175 3.77 8.07 -24.45
N PRO A 176 5.05 8.01 -24.05
CA PRO A 176 5.95 9.16 -24.08
C PRO A 176 6.42 9.55 -25.48
N LYS A 177 6.64 10.85 -25.66
CA LYS A 177 7.45 11.39 -26.76
C LYS A 177 8.94 11.28 -26.42
N ASN A 178 9.79 11.54 -27.41
CA ASN A 178 11.24 11.67 -27.22
C ASN A 178 11.57 13.02 -26.55
N THR A 179 11.23 13.13 -25.28
CA THR A 179 11.52 14.27 -24.41
C THR A 179 12.42 13.82 -23.25
N PRO A 180 13.19 14.73 -22.63
CA PRO A 180 14.18 14.37 -21.60
C PRO A 180 13.61 13.61 -20.40
N PHE A 181 12.38 13.92 -19.99
CA PHE A 181 11.72 13.29 -18.85
C PHE A 181 10.60 12.32 -19.25
N GLU A 182 10.35 12.18 -20.56
CA GLU A 182 9.37 11.27 -21.14
C GLU A 182 7.97 11.48 -20.53
N LEU A 183 7.54 12.73 -20.34
CA LEU A 183 6.20 13.00 -19.82
C LEU A 183 5.14 12.51 -20.81
N TYR A 184 4.08 11.89 -20.27
CA TYR A 184 2.91 11.49 -21.07
C TYR A 184 1.61 11.48 -20.28
N ARG A 185 0.50 11.50 -21.00
CA ARG A 185 -0.85 11.25 -20.50
C ARG A 185 -1.45 10.02 -21.18
N GLU A 186 -2.43 9.39 -20.55
CA GLU A 186 -3.10 8.21 -21.11
C GLU A 186 -4.37 8.55 -21.89
N SER A 187 -4.75 7.66 -22.80
CA SER A 187 -5.95 7.82 -23.61
C SER A 187 -7.22 7.89 -22.75
N GLY A 188 -8.04 8.93 -22.96
CA GLY A 188 -9.31 9.10 -22.24
C GLY A 188 -9.20 9.65 -20.81
N GLN A 189 -8.01 10.07 -20.36
CA GLN A 189 -7.87 10.79 -19.10
C GLN A 189 -7.05 12.07 -19.27
N LEU A 190 -7.66 13.20 -18.92
CA LEU A 190 -6.97 14.50 -18.89
C LEU A 190 -6.41 14.83 -17.50
N ARG A 191 -6.41 13.92 -16.52
CA ARG A 191 -6.01 14.26 -15.15
C ARG A 191 -4.55 13.95 -14.84
N GLY A 192 -4.05 12.78 -15.23
CA GLY A 192 -2.70 12.32 -14.90
C GLY A 192 -1.67 12.67 -15.97
N ILE A 193 -0.51 13.20 -15.56
CA ILE A 193 0.69 13.31 -16.38
C ILE A 193 1.79 12.53 -15.66
N TYR A 194 2.36 11.54 -16.35
CA TYR A 194 3.27 10.54 -15.79
C TYR A 194 4.68 10.74 -16.35
N PRO A 195 5.74 10.61 -15.53
CA PRO A 195 7.11 10.66 -16.00
C PRO A 195 7.61 9.28 -16.45
N GLY A 196 8.03 9.14 -17.72
CA GLY A 196 8.72 7.94 -18.19
C GLY A 196 10.17 7.83 -17.67
N ASN A 197 10.81 8.96 -17.31
CA ASN A 197 12.21 8.99 -16.87
C ASN A 197 12.46 9.84 -15.60
N ALA A 198 11.80 9.48 -14.49
CA ALA A 198 11.98 10.14 -13.20
C ALA A 198 13.43 10.08 -12.65
N GLY A 199 14.22 9.07 -13.05
CA GLY A 199 15.62 8.94 -12.67
C GLY A 199 16.50 10.07 -13.22
N TYR A 200 16.31 10.43 -14.49
CA TYR A 200 17.02 11.54 -15.12
C TYR A 200 16.57 12.90 -14.55
N ALA A 201 15.28 13.08 -14.27
CA ALA A 201 14.76 14.30 -13.62
C ALA A 201 15.46 14.60 -12.28
N ARG A 202 15.71 13.56 -11.46
CA ARG A 202 16.47 13.72 -10.20
C ARG A 202 17.91 14.17 -10.43
N GLN A 203 18.58 13.62 -11.44
CA GLN A 203 19.95 14.02 -11.79
C GLN A 203 20.03 15.48 -12.25
N VAL A 204 19.05 15.94 -13.03
CA VAL A 204 18.97 17.32 -13.50
C VAL A 204 18.70 18.28 -12.35
N CYS A 205 17.77 17.94 -11.45
CA CYS A 205 17.43 18.79 -10.32
C CYS A 205 18.61 19.05 -9.36
N ALA A 206 19.44 18.02 -9.13
CA ALA A 206 20.66 18.11 -8.31
C ALA A 206 21.71 19.11 -8.84
N LEU A 207 21.58 19.59 -10.08
CA LEU A 207 22.47 20.62 -10.64
C LEU A 207 22.25 22.02 -10.02
N THR A 208 21.15 22.23 -9.28
CA THR A 208 20.81 23.52 -8.64
C THR A 208 21.60 23.80 -7.36
N GLY A 209 22.32 22.81 -6.81
CA GLY A 209 23.17 22.95 -5.64
C GLY A 209 23.14 21.73 -4.72
N ALA A 210 24.10 21.62 -3.79
CA ALA A 210 24.16 20.52 -2.82
C ALA A 210 22.97 20.51 -1.83
N SER A 211 22.35 21.67 -1.63
CA SER A 211 21.10 21.88 -0.88
C SER A 211 19.97 22.41 -1.79
N GLY A 212 20.11 22.20 -3.11
CA GLY A 212 19.14 22.65 -4.11
C GLY A 212 18.30 21.46 -4.57
N CYS A 213 16.98 21.66 -4.70
CA CYS A 213 15.95 20.66 -5.05
C CYS A 213 15.12 20.09 -3.88
N ASP A 214 14.56 20.97 -3.04
CA ASP A 214 13.56 20.56 -2.04
C ASP A 214 12.30 20.02 -2.73
N TYR A 215 11.77 20.77 -3.71
CA TYR A 215 10.53 20.48 -4.41
C TYR A 215 10.76 20.46 -5.93
N PRO A 216 11.19 19.32 -6.51
CA PRO A 216 11.26 19.15 -7.96
C PRO A 216 9.85 19.15 -8.57
N SER A 217 9.68 19.89 -9.67
CA SER A 217 8.45 19.96 -10.45
C SER A 217 8.79 19.87 -11.93
N ILE A 218 8.23 18.89 -12.63
CA ILE A 218 8.42 18.75 -14.08
C ILE A 218 7.23 19.42 -14.77
N ILE A 219 7.50 20.38 -15.64
CA ILE A 219 6.47 21.11 -16.38
C ILE A 219 6.48 20.63 -17.82
N GLY A 220 5.40 19.99 -18.25
CA GLY A 220 5.20 19.61 -19.65
C GLY A 220 4.83 20.82 -20.50
N ASN A 221 5.39 20.92 -21.70
CA ASN A 221 4.98 21.87 -22.73
C ASN A 221 3.64 21.40 -23.36
N ASP A 222 2.55 21.53 -22.63
CA ASP A 222 1.25 21.07 -23.08
C ASP A 222 0.15 22.01 -22.60
N ASP A 223 -0.79 22.34 -23.48
CA ASP A 223 -1.86 23.32 -23.23
C ASP A 223 -3.06 22.70 -22.49
N PHE A 224 -3.00 21.41 -22.17
CA PHE A 224 -4.11 20.66 -21.59
C PHE A 224 -3.96 20.43 -20.08
N TYR A 225 -5.07 20.57 -19.34
CA TYR A 225 -5.21 20.21 -17.93
C TYR A 225 -4.58 18.86 -17.67
N GLY A 226 -3.90 18.74 -16.54
CA GLY A 226 -3.27 17.52 -16.10
C GLY A 226 -2.12 17.79 -15.13
N GLY A 227 -1.91 16.88 -14.20
CA GLY A 227 -0.82 16.98 -13.24
C GLY A 227 -1.00 15.98 -12.10
N LEU A 228 0.13 15.53 -11.56
CA LEU A 228 0.19 14.65 -10.41
C LEU A 228 1.03 15.31 -9.31
N GLY A 229 0.76 14.95 -8.05
CA GLY A 229 1.53 15.38 -6.91
C GLY A 229 1.43 14.34 -5.80
N GLY A 230 2.55 14.02 -5.14
CA GLY A 230 2.62 13.04 -4.06
C GLY A 230 2.45 13.68 -2.68
N GLU A 231 1.55 13.14 -1.82
CA GLU A 231 1.60 13.42 -0.37
C GLU A 231 0.85 12.40 0.50
N PHE A 232 1.60 11.82 1.45
CA PHE A 232 1.21 11.59 2.85
C PHE A 232 2.47 11.86 3.67
N GLU A 233 2.37 12.34 4.91
CA GLU A 233 3.52 12.47 5.82
C GLU A 233 3.33 11.45 6.95
N TYR A 234 4.36 10.66 7.26
CA TYR A 234 4.37 9.78 8.43
C TYR A 234 5.34 10.37 9.45
N ASP A 235 4.85 10.64 10.66
CA ASP A 235 5.70 10.98 11.80
C ASP A 235 5.50 9.90 12.87
N ASN A 236 6.59 9.27 13.32
CA ASN A 236 6.59 8.28 14.41
C ASN A 236 5.52 7.17 14.30
N GLY A 237 5.28 6.66 13.08
CA GLY A 237 4.34 5.56 12.84
C GLY A 237 2.85 5.95 12.90
N GLN A 238 2.53 7.25 12.97
CA GLN A 238 1.18 7.77 12.75
C GLN A 238 1.12 8.49 11.40
N ALA A 239 0.16 8.12 10.55
CA ALA A 239 -0.11 8.87 9.34
C ALA A 239 -0.58 10.28 9.73
N TYR A 240 0.21 11.30 9.43
CA TYR A 240 -0.17 12.69 9.62
C TYR A 240 -1.31 12.97 8.64
N ARG A 241 -2.50 13.15 9.19
CA ARG A 241 -3.61 13.74 8.45
C ARG A 241 -3.34 15.24 8.43
N GLY A 242 -3.40 15.87 7.25
CA GLY A 242 -3.09 17.31 7.09
C GLY A 242 -3.86 18.17 8.08
N VAL A 243 -3.34 19.36 8.42
CA VAL A 243 -3.93 20.26 9.43
C VAL A 243 -5.39 20.66 9.13
N ASN A 244 -5.84 20.46 7.91
CA ASN A 244 -7.17 20.73 7.38
C ASN A 244 -8.08 19.48 7.33
N TYR A 245 -7.69 18.38 7.98
CA TYR A 245 -8.44 17.13 8.02
C TYR A 245 -8.79 16.73 9.46
N ALA A 246 -10.02 16.25 9.66
CA ALA A 246 -10.40 15.56 10.90
C ALA A 246 -11.35 14.39 10.62
N SER A 247 -11.27 13.31 11.40
CA SER A 247 -12.19 12.17 11.28
C SER A 247 -13.51 12.35 12.03
N SER A 248 -13.56 13.26 12.99
CA SER A 248 -14.74 13.59 13.77
C SER A 248 -14.69 15.06 14.21
N VAL A 249 -15.85 15.63 14.52
CA VAL A 249 -15.96 16.97 15.11
C VAL A 249 -15.14 17.09 16.40
N ALA A 250 -14.97 16.01 17.17
CA ALA A 250 -14.14 16.04 18.38
C ALA A 250 -12.63 16.12 18.10
N SER A 251 -12.20 15.79 16.88
CA SER A 251 -10.78 15.69 16.48
C SER A 251 -10.29 16.85 15.61
N LEU A 252 -10.98 17.99 15.60
CA LEU A 252 -10.60 19.14 14.76
C LEU A 252 -9.23 19.69 15.18
N GLY A 253 -8.28 19.73 14.24
CA GLY A 253 -6.96 20.35 14.45
C GLY A 253 -6.99 21.88 14.44
N TRP A 254 -8.11 22.50 14.08
CA TRP A 254 -8.25 23.95 13.84
C TRP A 254 -9.23 24.65 14.79
N THR A 255 -9.30 24.20 16.04
CA THR A 255 -10.18 24.81 17.06
C THR A 255 -9.90 26.30 17.28
N ALA A 256 -8.64 26.74 17.14
CA ALA A 256 -8.25 28.15 17.24
C ALA A 256 -8.82 29.04 16.11
N TRP A 257 -9.26 28.44 15.01
CA TRP A 257 -9.81 29.15 13.86
C TRP A 257 -11.34 29.15 13.81
N LEU A 258 -12.03 28.35 14.63
CA LEU A 258 -13.49 28.24 14.62
C LEU A 258 -14.16 29.62 14.74
N SER A 259 -15.09 29.88 13.83
CA SER A 259 -15.87 31.12 13.80
C SER A 259 -17.07 31.09 14.76
N GLY A 260 -17.44 29.90 15.22
CA GLY A 260 -18.53 29.69 16.18
C GLY A 260 -18.32 28.42 17.02
N GLU A 261 -19.43 27.82 17.47
CA GLU A 261 -19.37 26.58 18.24
C GLU A 261 -18.78 25.43 17.43
N GLN A 262 -18.10 24.52 18.12
CA GLN A 262 -17.56 23.30 17.54
C GLN A 262 -18.71 22.34 17.17
N LYS A 263 -19.24 22.49 15.96
CA LYS A 263 -20.35 21.71 15.42
C LYS A 263 -20.07 21.24 14.00
N GLU A 264 -20.75 20.18 13.58
CA GLU A 264 -20.84 19.78 12.17
C GLU A 264 -21.75 20.75 11.43
N GLU A 265 -21.30 21.24 10.27
CA GLU A 265 -22.16 21.98 9.35
C GLU A 265 -23.06 20.99 8.60
N LYS A 266 -24.37 21.27 8.55
CA LYS A 266 -25.38 20.36 8.02
C LYS A 266 -25.28 20.28 6.49
N ALA A 267 -24.61 19.25 5.99
CA ALA A 267 -24.57 18.94 4.57
C ALA A 267 -24.53 17.44 4.32
N ILE A 268 -24.94 17.05 3.12
CA ILE A 268 -24.89 15.67 2.65
C ILE A 268 -24.48 15.62 1.19
N TYR A 269 -23.70 14.58 0.84
CA TYR A 269 -23.42 14.23 -0.54
C TYR A 269 -24.54 13.35 -1.07
N ARG A 270 -25.21 13.77 -2.14
CA ARG A 270 -26.23 12.96 -2.81
C ARG A 270 -25.70 12.22 -4.03
N LEU A 271 -24.68 12.77 -4.67
CA LEU A 271 -24.09 12.19 -5.88
C LEU A 271 -22.60 12.47 -5.92
N LEU A 272 -21.74 11.44 -5.81
CA LEU A 272 -20.29 11.53 -5.96
C LEU A 272 -19.83 10.52 -7.00
N GLU A 273 -19.57 10.97 -8.23
CA GLU A 273 -19.22 10.10 -9.34
C GLU A 273 -18.02 10.63 -10.12
N TYR A 274 -17.22 9.71 -10.65
CA TYR A 274 -16.10 10.02 -11.56
C TYR A 274 -16.27 9.19 -12.84
N PRO A 275 -17.23 9.57 -13.72
CA PRO A 275 -17.66 8.66 -14.78
C PRO A 275 -16.59 8.42 -15.85
N TRP A 276 -15.73 9.41 -16.10
CA TRP A 276 -14.77 9.41 -17.22
C TRP A 276 -15.39 8.89 -18.53
N ALA A 277 -16.62 9.34 -18.81
CA ALA A 277 -17.46 8.76 -19.84
C ALA A 277 -17.47 9.63 -21.10
N ASP A 278 -17.03 9.06 -22.23
CA ASP A 278 -17.10 9.70 -23.54
C ASP A 278 -18.56 9.81 -24.01
N LEU A 279 -19.09 11.03 -23.99
CA LEU A 279 -20.47 11.36 -24.34
C LEU A 279 -20.79 11.16 -25.82
N ASN A 280 -19.77 11.16 -26.69
CA ASN A 280 -19.97 10.90 -28.11
C ASN A 280 -20.08 9.39 -28.38
N ARG A 281 -19.32 8.57 -27.66
CA ARG A 281 -19.33 7.11 -27.79
C ARG A 281 -20.48 6.44 -27.02
N LEU A 282 -20.71 6.89 -25.78
CA LEU A 282 -21.64 6.26 -24.85
C LEU A 282 -23.03 6.91 -24.87
N GLY A 283 -23.18 8.06 -25.53
CA GLY A 283 -24.41 8.82 -25.54
C GLY A 283 -24.71 9.53 -24.21
N PRO A 284 -25.95 10.01 -24.01
CA PRO A 284 -26.37 10.69 -22.79
C PRO A 284 -26.07 9.86 -21.54
N GLN A 285 -25.42 10.49 -20.56
CA GLN A 285 -25.13 9.90 -19.27
C GLN A 285 -26.15 10.39 -18.25
N THR A 286 -26.68 9.47 -17.45
CA THR A 286 -27.74 9.75 -16.48
C THR A 286 -27.30 9.32 -15.09
N PHE A 287 -27.57 10.17 -14.11
CA PHE A 287 -27.16 10.00 -12.73
C PHE A 287 -28.35 10.25 -11.83
N ASP A 288 -28.84 9.17 -11.22
CA ASP A 288 -29.95 9.22 -10.29
C ASP A 288 -29.46 9.40 -8.86
N PHE A 289 -30.19 10.21 -8.10
CA PHE A 289 -29.95 10.39 -6.67
C PHE A 289 -31.26 10.72 -5.95
N THR A 290 -31.29 10.52 -4.64
CA THR A 290 -32.49 10.75 -3.83
C THR A 290 -32.26 11.90 -2.86
N SER A 291 -33.17 12.88 -2.84
CA SER A 291 -33.26 13.87 -1.78
C SER A 291 -34.36 13.47 -0.80
N ASP A 292 -34.12 13.69 0.49
CA ASP A 292 -35.15 13.56 1.54
C ASP A 292 -35.98 14.85 1.70
N GLY A 293 -35.63 15.92 0.98
CA GLY A 293 -36.27 17.24 1.08
C GLY A 293 -36.00 17.98 2.39
N ASN A 294 -35.06 17.52 3.23
CA ASN A 294 -34.78 18.09 4.55
C ASN A 294 -33.70 19.18 4.54
N TYR A 295 -33.11 19.45 3.38
CA TYR A 295 -32.05 20.41 3.17
C TYR A 295 -32.62 21.65 2.47
N ALA A 296 -32.12 22.82 2.83
CA ALA A 296 -32.67 24.09 2.36
C ALA A 296 -32.10 24.51 0.99
N ARG A 297 -30.97 23.93 0.58
CA ARG A 297 -30.19 24.36 -0.58
C ARG A 297 -29.46 23.18 -1.20
N TRP A 298 -29.04 23.32 -2.45
CA TRP A 298 -28.22 22.33 -3.12
C TRP A 298 -27.19 22.97 -4.06
N ASN A 299 -26.12 22.24 -4.34
CA ASN A 299 -25.08 22.61 -5.28
C ASN A 299 -24.61 21.37 -6.05
N LEU A 300 -24.67 21.45 -7.37
CA LEU A 300 -24.18 20.49 -8.33
C LEU A 300 -22.92 21.07 -8.99
N VAL A 301 -21.80 20.39 -8.83
CA VAL A 301 -20.57 20.63 -9.58
C VAL A 301 -20.29 19.44 -10.45
N LEU A 302 -20.07 19.64 -11.75
CA LEU A 302 -19.54 18.61 -12.63
C LEU A 302 -18.39 19.13 -13.46
N THR A 303 -17.60 18.22 -14.01
CA THR A 303 -16.56 18.56 -14.97
C THR A 303 -16.71 17.80 -16.27
N VAL A 304 -16.41 18.48 -17.38
CA VAL A 304 -16.47 17.91 -18.74
C VAL A 304 -15.25 18.36 -19.54
N SER A 305 -14.84 17.56 -20.53
CA SER A 305 -13.85 17.95 -21.54
C SER A 305 -14.48 18.19 -22.90
N ALA A 306 -13.73 18.80 -23.82
CA ALA A 306 -14.16 19.23 -25.15
C ALA A 306 -15.41 20.12 -25.14
N ALA A 307 -15.55 20.97 -24.13
CA ALA A 307 -16.71 21.84 -23.95
C ALA A 307 -16.55 23.21 -24.61
N GLY A 308 -15.56 23.40 -25.50
CA GLY A 308 -15.17 24.69 -26.10
C GLY A 308 -16.17 25.27 -27.10
N GLU A 309 -17.15 24.47 -27.50
CA GLU A 309 -18.19 24.88 -28.46
C GLU A 309 -19.49 25.26 -27.76
N GLU A 310 -20.09 26.37 -28.21
CA GLU A 310 -21.42 26.77 -27.76
C GLU A 310 -22.48 25.74 -28.18
N ASP A 311 -23.47 25.49 -27.31
CA ASP A 311 -24.56 24.53 -27.55
C ASP A 311 -24.09 23.10 -27.89
N SER A 312 -22.91 22.71 -27.41
CA SER A 312 -22.32 21.39 -27.67
C SER A 312 -22.66 20.33 -26.62
N LEU A 313 -23.19 20.75 -25.49
CA LEU A 313 -23.65 19.92 -24.36
C LEU A 313 -25.07 20.34 -23.95
N GLU A 314 -25.79 19.42 -23.34
CA GLU A 314 -27.03 19.68 -22.61
C GLU A 314 -26.90 19.05 -21.22
N PHE A 315 -27.24 19.85 -20.21
CA PHE A 315 -27.34 19.40 -18.83
C PHE A 315 -28.80 19.56 -18.43
N THR A 316 -29.42 18.52 -17.88
CA THR A 316 -30.78 18.60 -17.35
C THR A 316 -30.84 18.03 -15.96
N LEU A 317 -31.51 18.73 -15.03
CA LEU A 317 -31.88 18.21 -13.73
C LEU A 317 -33.41 18.07 -13.69
N ASP A 318 -33.88 16.84 -13.50
CA ASP A 318 -35.31 16.49 -13.53
C ASP A 318 -36.02 16.89 -14.84
N GLY A 319 -35.27 16.84 -15.94
CA GLY A 319 -35.74 17.24 -17.27
C GLY A 319 -35.72 18.76 -17.52
N GLU A 320 -35.45 19.58 -16.51
CA GLU A 320 -35.26 21.02 -16.66
C GLU A 320 -33.83 21.32 -17.10
N ILE A 321 -33.67 22.15 -18.13
CA ILE A 321 -32.36 22.49 -18.68
C ILE A 321 -31.59 23.36 -17.68
N LEU A 322 -30.42 22.88 -17.27
CA LEU A 322 -29.48 23.66 -16.49
C LEU A 322 -28.74 24.63 -17.42
N PRO A 323 -28.82 25.95 -17.18
CA PRO A 323 -28.20 26.94 -18.05
C PRO A 323 -26.68 26.83 -17.94
N TRP A 324 -26.02 26.68 -19.08
CA TRP A 324 -24.56 26.63 -19.15
C TRP A 324 -24.09 27.47 -20.33
N LYS A 325 -22.79 27.77 -20.36
CA LYS A 325 -22.12 28.46 -21.47
C LYS A 325 -20.75 27.86 -21.64
N THR A 326 -20.28 27.76 -22.88
CA THR A 326 -18.91 27.33 -23.12
C THR A 326 -17.91 28.33 -22.52
N THR A 327 -16.79 27.80 -22.03
CA THR A 327 -15.61 28.59 -21.66
C THR A 327 -14.74 28.95 -22.87
N GLY A 328 -15.00 28.34 -24.03
CA GLY A 328 -14.21 28.47 -25.26
C GLY A 328 -13.01 27.52 -25.34
N TYR A 329 -12.81 26.65 -24.35
CA TYR A 329 -11.69 25.71 -24.29
C TYR A 329 -12.18 24.26 -24.34
N ASP A 330 -11.42 23.41 -25.04
CA ASP A 330 -11.68 21.97 -25.10
C ASP A 330 -11.10 21.21 -23.91
N ASP A 331 -10.50 21.92 -22.96
CA ASP A 331 -9.90 21.35 -21.78
C ASP A 331 -10.95 20.85 -20.76
N ARG A 332 -10.50 20.28 -19.63
CA ARG A 332 -11.39 19.91 -18.52
C ARG A 332 -11.92 21.16 -17.81
N GLU A 333 -13.22 21.39 -17.96
CA GLU A 333 -13.92 22.56 -17.45
C GLU A 333 -14.88 22.23 -16.31
N PHE A 334 -15.11 23.21 -15.43
CA PHE A 334 -15.96 23.07 -14.23
C PHE A 334 -17.28 23.82 -14.42
N TYR A 335 -18.38 23.13 -14.20
CA TYR A 335 -19.72 23.70 -14.27
C TYR A 335 -20.44 23.51 -12.93
N GLU A 336 -21.03 24.59 -12.45
CA GLU A 336 -21.66 24.65 -11.14
C GLU A 336 -23.06 25.24 -11.24
N TRP A 337 -24.02 24.56 -10.61
CA TRP A 337 -25.40 25.04 -10.43
C TRP A 337 -25.81 24.86 -8.98
N GLY A 338 -26.65 25.75 -8.48
CA GLY A 338 -27.23 25.58 -7.16
C GLY A 338 -28.46 26.44 -6.98
N ALA A 339 -29.25 26.10 -5.97
CA ALA A 339 -30.41 26.88 -5.59
C ALA A 339 -30.47 27.08 -4.07
N ASN A 340 -31.05 28.21 -3.68
CA ASN A 340 -31.40 28.49 -2.28
C ASN A 340 -32.77 27.91 -1.89
N GLU A 341 -33.27 26.98 -2.69
CA GLU A 341 -34.46 26.19 -2.44
C GLU A 341 -34.03 24.72 -2.48
N GLY A 342 -34.41 23.97 -1.45
CA GLY A 342 -34.09 22.55 -1.33
C GLY A 342 -34.66 21.74 -2.49
N LEU A 343 -34.03 20.63 -2.79
CA LEU A 343 -34.65 19.67 -3.70
C LEU A 343 -35.92 19.10 -3.05
N SER A 344 -36.92 18.77 -3.87
CA SER A 344 -38.11 18.09 -3.38
C SER A 344 -37.75 16.73 -2.82
N ALA A 345 -38.46 16.23 -1.82
CA ALA A 345 -38.29 14.85 -1.41
C ALA A 345 -38.63 13.91 -2.58
N GLY A 346 -37.71 13.00 -2.92
CA GLY A 346 -37.89 12.05 -4.01
C GLY A 346 -36.64 11.77 -4.81
N ARG A 347 -36.83 11.03 -5.92
CA ARG A 347 -35.78 10.72 -6.89
C ARG A 347 -35.59 11.91 -7.82
N HIS A 348 -34.33 12.25 -8.04
CA HIS A 348 -33.88 13.25 -8.97
C HIS A 348 -32.96 12.62 -10.01
N THR A 349 -32.93 13.21 -11.18
CA THR A 349 -32.17 12.68 -12.31
C THR A 349 -31.38 13.80 -12.98
N LEU A 350 -30.05 13.69 -12.93
CA LEU A 350 -29.15 14.51 -13.73
C LEU A 350 -28.84 13.79 -15.04
N THR A 351 -29.06 14.44 -16.17
CA THR A 351 -28.64 13.93 -17.48
C THR A 351 -27.65 14.89 -18.11
N VAL A 352 -26.57 14.34 -18.65
CA VAL A 352 -25.56 15.07 -19.42
C VAL A 352 -25.45 14.45 -20.78
N ARG A 353 -25.56 15.24 -21.84
CA ARG A 353 -25.47 14.73 -23.21
C ARG A 353 -24.63 15.64 -24.09
N SER A 354 -23.96 14.99 -25.02
CA SER A 354 -23.39 15.63 -26.19
C SER A 354 -24.50 16.02 -27.17
N LYS A 355 -24.44 17.25 -27.69
CA LYS A 355 -25.22 17.71 -28.83
C LYS A 355 -24.42 17.65 -30.14
N THR A 356 -23.10 17.79 -30.04
CA THR A 356 -22.16 17.75 -31.18
C THR A 356 -20.93 16.93 -30.83
N ASN A 357 -20.34 16.25 -31.82
CA ASN A 357 -19.06 15.58 -31.62
C ASN A 357 -17.97 16.59 -31.24
N SER A 358 -16.95 16.13 -30.52
CA SER A 358 -15.74 16.93 -30.33
C SER A 358 -15.11 17.23 -31.68
N THR A 359 -14.70 18.48 -31.91
CA THR A 359 -13.94 18.88 -33.09
C THR A 359 -12.44 18.68 -32.92
N ASN A 360 -11.97 18.47 -31.69
CA ASN A 360 -10.60 18.12 -31.37
C ASN A 360 -10.44 16.58 -31.34
N PRO A 361 -9.71 15.98 -32.30
CA PRO A 361 -9.56 14.53 -32.37
C PRO A 361 -8.77 13.93 -31.20
N ASN A 362 -8.01 14.76 -30.48
CA ASN A 362 -7.16 14.32 -29.36
C ASN A 362 -7.87 14.46 -27.99
N ILE A 363 -9.03 15.13 -27.95
CA ILE A 363 -9.81 15.29 -26.71
C ILE A 363 -11.24 14.78 -26.92
N PRO A 364 -11.57 13.60 -26.38
CA PRO A 364 -12.94 13.14 -26.36
C PRO A 364 -13.79 14.05 -25.48
N ARG A 365 -15.07 14.19 -25.84
CA ARG A 365 -16.05 14.95 -25.05
C ARG A 365 -16.50 14.10 -23.89
N MET A 366 -15.85 14.24 -22.75
CA MET A 366 -16.09 13.39 -21.59
C MET A 366 -16.89 14.13 -20.53
N ILE A 367 -17.70 13.38 -19.79
CA ILE A 367 -18.07 13.76 -18.42
C ILE A 367 -17.08 13.12 -17.45
N CYS A 368 -16.33 13.97 -16.75
CA CYS A 368 -15.17 13.54 -15.98
C CYS A 368 -15.52 13.32 -14.50
N SER A 369 -16.31 14.22 -13.89
CA SER A 369 -16.73 14.08 -12.49
C SER A 369 -18.05 14.77 -12.20
N ILE A 370 -18.77 14.32 -11.17
CA ILE A 370 -20.06 14.86 -10.74
C ILE A 370 -20.15 14.83 -9.23
N ARG A 371 -20.63 15.95 -8.66
CA ARG A 371 -20.67 16.19 -7.22
C ARG A 371 -21.93 16.98 -6.90
N LEU A 372 -22.94 16.36 -6.30
CA LEU A 372 -24.13 17.05 -5.80
C LEU A 372 -24.17 17.00 -4.27
N HIS A 373 -24.27 18.18 -3.68
CA HIS A 373 -24.42 18.38 -2.25
C HIS A 373 -25.77 19.03 -1.96
N GLU A 374 -26.35 18.67 -0.82
CA GLU A 374 -27.40 19.45 -0.21
C GLU A 374 -26.92 20.03 1.12
N TYR A 375 -27.42 21.22 1.45
CA TYR A 375 -26.99 22.02 2.59
C TYR A 375 -28.17 22.49 3.42
N GLY A 376 -27.96 22.62 4.72
CA GLY A 376 -28.89 23.28 5.62
C GLY A 376 -29.10 24.75 5.27
N THR A 377 -29.92 25.42 6.07
CA THR A 377 -30.05 26.88 6.06
C THR A 377 -28.71 27.56 6.35
N GLU A 378 -28.59 28.88 6.15
CA GLU A 378 -27.33 29.60 6.44
C GLU A 378 -26.87 29.42 7.90
N ASP A 379 -27.79 29.29 8.86
CA ASP A 379 -27.46 29.05 10.28
C ASP A 379 -26.98 27.61 10.56
N GLU A 380 -27.37 26.65 9.71
CA GLU A 380 -27.03 25.23 9.82
C GLU A 380 -25.80 24.84 8.97
N PHE A 381 -25.57 25.55 7.87
CA PHE A 381 -24.44 25.40 6.97
C PHE A 381 -24.00 26.78 6.46
N HIS A 382 -22.85 27.27 6.88
CA HIS A 382 -22.39 28.59 6.44
C HIS A 382 -21.77 28.49 5.05
N MET A 383 -22.33 29.20 4.06
CA MET A 383 -21.74 29.25 2.72
C MET A 383 -20.60 30.26 2.64
N ASP A 384 -20.54 31.18 3.59
CA ASP A 384 -19.45 32.14 3.70
C ASP A 384 -18.10 31.44 3.84
N ASN A 385 -17.27 31.61 2.82
CA ASN A 385 -15.93 31.04 2.75
C ASN A 385 -14.96 31.58 3.80
N SER A 386 -15.31 32.67 4.49
CA SER A 386 -14.57 33.16 5.65
C SER A 386 -14.96 32.47 6.97
N TYR A 387 -16.08 31.75 7.00
CA TYR A 387 -16.56 31.04 8.17
C TYR A 387 -15.86 29.68 8.32
N VAL A 388 -15.08 29.53 9.39
CA VAL A 388 -14.34 28.31 9.70
C VAL A 388 -15.14 27.44 10.67
N SER A 389 -15.38 26.19 10.28
CA SER A 389 -16.18 25.21 11.03
C SER A 389 -15.74 23.76 10.73
N ALA A 390 -16.56 22.77 11.09
CA ALA A 390 -16.38 21.38 10.67
C ALA A 390 -17.31 21.06 9.50
N TYR A 391 -16.86 21.37 8.28
CA TYR A 391 -17.61 21.06 7.06
C TYR A 391 -17.40 19.58 6.71
N PRO A 392 -18.47 18.80 6.52
CA PRO A 392 -18.30 17.40 6.14
C PRO A 392 -17.75 17.27 4.70
N THR A 393 -16.96 16.23 4.49
CA THR A 393 -16.40 15.85 3.19
C THR A 393 -16.26 14.33 3.10
N TRP A 394 -16.40 13.76 1.91
CA TRP A 394 -16.46 12.32 1.69
C TRP A 394 -15.36 11.86 0.73
N ASN A 395 -14.82 10.67 0.97
CA ASN A 395 -13.96 10.00 -0.01
C ASN A 395 -14.79 9.21 -1.03
N ILE A 396 -14.14 8.61 -2.03
CA ILE A 396 -14.79 7.77 -3.07
C ILE A 396 -15.62 6.61 -2.52
N ASN A 397 -15.37 6.18 -1.27
CA ASN A 397 -16.10 5.11 -0.60
C ASN A 397 -17.19 5.67 0.34
N TYR A 398 -17.61 6.92 0.13
CA TYR A 398 -18.60 7.63 0.93
C TYR A 398 -18.27 7.67 2.43
N ARG A 399 -16.98 7.57 2.82
CA ARG A 399 -16.56 7.76 4.21
C ARG A 399 -16.48 9.25 4.51
N LYS A 400 -17.26 9.69 5.50
CA LYS A 400 -17.29 11.08 5.98
C LYS A 400 -16.05 11.43 6.82
N SER A 401 -15.54 12.63 6.59
CA SER A 401 -14.48 13.32 7.33
C SER A 401 -14.80 14.82 7.34
N PHE A 402 -13.93 15.66 7.90
CA PHE A 402 -14.19 17.09 8.07
C PHE A 402 -13.05 17.95 7.54
N ARG A 403 -13.42 19.15 7.08
CA ARG A 403 -12.52 20.19 6.55
C ARG A 403 -12.92 21.56 7.11
N PRO A 404 -12.00 22.56 7.12
CA PRO A 404 -12.19 23.81 7.85
C PRO A 404 -13.10 24.84 7.21
N THR A 405 -13.24 24.87 5.88
CA THR A 405 -14.07 25.86 5.15
C THR A 405 -15.00 25.18 4.16
N SER A 406 -16.04 25.89 3.70
CA SER A 406 -17.01 25.40 2.71
C SER A 406 -16.43 25.29 1.29
N GLU A 407 -15.94 26.35 0.67
CA GLU A 407 -15.25 26.27 -0.63
C GLU A 407 -14.02 27.22 -0.69
N GLY A 408 -13.75 27.94 0.40
CA GLY A 408 -12.73 28.99 0.53
C GLY A 408 -11.29 28.50 0.67
N CYS A 409 -10.94 27.36 0.08
CA CYS A 409 -9.58 26.84 0.11
C CYS A 409 -9.21 26.26 -1.24
N LEU A 410 -8.02 26.63 -1.76
CA LEU A 410 -7.43 26.06 -2.97
C LEU A 410 -7.41 24.52 -2.94
N MET A 411 -7.17 23.93 -1.76
CA MET A 411 -7.17 22.47 -1.56
C MET A 411 -8.56 21.82 -1.74
N ARG A 412 -9.62 22.62 -1.81
CA ARG A 412 -11.00 22.18 -2.04
C ARG A 412 -11.49 22.59 -3.43
N ASN A 413 -11.25 23.84 -3.80
CA ASN A 413 -11.71 24.45 -5.04
C ASN A 413 -10.51 25.06 -5.78
N MET A 414 -10.08 24.42 -6.85
CA MET A 414 -8.91 24.86 -7.62
C MET A 414 -9.13 26.17 -8.40
N THR A 415 -10.36 26.68 -8.44
CA THR A 415 -10.67 28.00 -9.02
C THR A 415 -10.42 29.15 -8.04
N THR A 416 -10.30 28.87 -6.74
CA THR A 416 -9.83 29.88 -5.78
C THR A 416 -8.31 29.93 -5.78
N ASN A 417 -7.75 31.13 -5.61
CA ASN A 417 -6.32 31.38 -5.58
C ASN A 417 -5.78 31.57 -4.15
N HIS A 418 -6.55 31.25 -3.10
CA HIS A 418 -6.08 31.36 -1.72
C HIS A 418 -6.31 30.08 -0.93
N PHE A 419 -5.41 29.84 0.01
CA PHE A 419 -5.59 28.84 1.05
C PHE A 419 -6.52 29.37 2.13
N CYS A 420 -7.31 28.49 2.76
CA CYS A 420 -8.04 28.90 3.95
C CYS A 420 -7.07 29.15 5.11
N PRO A 421 -7.47 29.90 6.15
CA PRO A 421 -6.56 30.27 7.23
C PRO A 421 -5.90 29.09 7.95
N VAL A 422 -6.59 27.96 8.04
CA VAL A 422 -6.06 26.71 8.61
C VAL A 422 -4.94 26.11 7.75
N CYS A 423 -5.10 26.11 6.43
CA CYS A 423 -4.06 25.66 5.52
C CYS A 423 -2.89 26.66 5.49
N GLN A 424 -3.17 27.96 5.60
CA GLN A 424 -2.15 29.01 5.70
C GLN A 424 -1.27 28.85 6.94
N GLU A 425 -1.90 28.60 8.11
CA GLU A 425 -1.20 28.31 9.36
C GLU A 425 -0.36 27.03 9.24
N GLY A 426 -0.91 25.97 8.63
CA GLY A 426 -0.18 24.73 8.37
C GLY A 426 1.06 24.92 7.50
N MET A 427 0.96 25.71 6.43
CA MET A 427 2.10 26.04 5.57
C MET A 427 3.15 26.85 6.32
N TRP A 428 2.75 27.83 7.15
CA TRP A 428 3.70 28.56 8.00
C TRP A 428 4.44 27.61 8.95
N ALA A 429 3.72 26.69 9.59
CA ALA A 429 4.33 25.69 10.46
C ALA A 429 5.34 24.83 9.68
N GLN A 430 4.98 24.33 8.50
CA GLN A 430 5.85 23.48 7.67
C GLN A 430 7.09 24.24 7.16
N PHE A 431 6.94 25.47 6.68
CA PHE A 431 8.07 26.23 6.14
C PHE A 431 9.01 26.74 7.25
N LEU A 432 8.47 27.23 8.36
CA LEU A 432 9.27 27.76 9.47
C LEU A 432 10.00 26.66 10.26
N GLU A 433 9.64 25.38 10.10
CA GLU A 433 10.48 24.26 10.54
C GLU A 433 11.82 24.22 9.81
N ARG A 434 11.85 24.54 8.50
CA ARG A 434 13.04 24.46 7.65
C ARG A 434 13.86 25.74 7.62
N VAL A 435 13.22 26.89 7.78
CA VAL A 435 13.88 28.20 7.72
C VAL A 435 13.96 28.88 9.09
N SER A 436 14.98 29.70 9.28
CA SER A 436 15.07 30.66 10.39
C SER A 436 14.72 32.07 9.91
N LEU A 437 14.07 32.84 10.77
CA LEU A 437 13.82 34.27 10.55
C LEU A 437 15.12 35.08 10.46
N ILE A 438 16.24 34.56 10.99
CA ILE A 438 17.55 35.22 10.96
C ILE A 438 18.40 34.61 9.84
N ASP A 439 18.76 35.43 8.85
CA ASP A 439 19.67 35.05 7.77
C ASP A 439 21.12 35.02 8.24
N ASN A 440 21.58 36.07 8.90
CA ASN A 440 22.85 36.08 9.61
C ASN A 440 22.92 37.30 10.54
N VAL A 441 23.94 37.30 11.39
CA VAL A 441 24.36 38.48 12.15
C VAL A 441 25.72 38.90 11.64
N THR A 442 25.79 40.07 11.02
CA THR A 442 27.05 40.66 10.55
C THR A 442 27.60 41.61 11.60
N VAL A 443 28.85 41.38 12.02
CA VAL A 443 29.58 42.26 12.93
C VAL A 443 30.61 43.03 12.13
N SER A 444 30.53 44.35 12.13
CA SER A 444 31.46 45.22 11.40
C SER A 444 32.91 45.05 11.87
N GLU A 445 33.84 45.07 10.92
CA GLU A 445 35.28 45.04 11.19
C GLU A 445 35.78 46.35 11.80
N SER A 446 35.11 47.47 11.48
CA SER A 446 35.38 48.78 12.05
C SER A 446 34.78 48.93 13.44
N SER A 447 35.58 49.36 14.41
CA SER A 447 35.10 49.75 15.74
C SER A 447 35.02 51.27 15.87
N SER A 448 33.94 51.80 16.43
CA SER A 448 33.83 53.20 16.86
C SER A 448 33.60 53.25 18.37
N ASN A 449 34.45 53.97 19.11
CA ASN A 449 34.41 54.03 20.58
C ASN A 449 34.42 52.65 21.29
N GLY A 450 35.06 51.64 20.70
CA GLY A 450 35.11 50.29 21.24
C GLY A 450 33.84 49.45 21.00
N MET A 451 32.78 50.04 20.44
CA MET A 451 31.61 49.32 19.95
C MET A 451 31.79 48.96 18.48
N ARG A 452 31.13 47.88 18.06
CA ARG A 452 31.03 47.47 16.65
C ARG A 452 29.58 47.58 16.23
N GLU A 453 29.37 48.07 15.02
CA GLU A 453 28.06 47.98 14.38
C GLU A 453 27.76 46.49 14.15
N VAL A 454 26.60 46.06 14.61
CA VAL A 454 26.07 44.71 14.44
C VAL A 454 24.72 44.84 13.75
N THR A 455 24.57 44.13 12.63
CA THR A 455 23.34 44.09 11.86
C THR A 455 22.79 42.68 11.86
N VAL A 456 21.52 42.53 12.24
CA VAL A 456 20.77 41.29 12.04
C VAL A 456 20.09 41.37 10.67
N ASN A 457 20.49 40.48 9.76
CA ASN A 457 19.79 40.30 8.50
C ASN A 457 18.72 39.23 8.71
N THR A 458 17.49 39.53 8.32
CA THR A 458 16.34 38.64 8.51
C THR A 458 15.71 38.30 7.17
N LEU A 459 14.80 37.32 7.18
CA LEU A 459 13.84 37.17 6.10
C LEU A 459 13.15 38.51 5.84
N LYS A 460 12.84 38.79 4.57
CA LYS A 460 12.13 39.99 4.13
C LYS A 460 10.63 39.91 4.45
N LEU A 461 10.32 39.82 5.75
CA LEU A 461 8.99 39.72 6.33
C LEU A 461 8.62 41.02 7.08
N GLY A 462 7.34 41.16 7.41
CA GLY A 462 6.77 42.33 8.07
C GLY A 462 7.09 43.62 7.33
N GLN A 463 7.66 44.58 8.06
CA GLN A 463 8.11 45.87 7.53
C GLN A 463 9.29 45.79 6.56
N LEU A 464 9.89 44.62 6.34
CA LEU A 464 11.02 44.42 5.42
C LEU A 464 10.62 43.76 4.10
N ARG A 465 9.32 43.54 3.87
CA ARG A 465 8.81 43.05 2.59
C ARG A 465 9.13 44.04 1.46
N GLU A 466 9.38 43.49 0.27
CA GLU A 466 9.53 44.30 -0.93
C GLU A 466 8.25 45.12 -1.20
N PRO A 467 8.36 46.36 -1.73
CA PRO A 467 7.21 47.20 -2.02
C PRO A 467 6.17 46.49 -2.89
N GLY A 468 4.90 46.53 -2.49
CA GLY A 468 3.80 45.87 -3.18
C GLY A 468 3.55 44.41 -2.75
N ASN A 469 4.40 43.85 -1.87
CA ASN A 469 4.25 42.52 -1.28
C ASN A 469 3.81 42.53 0.19
N GLU A 470 3.45 43.69 0.76
CA GLU A 470 3.06 43.86 2.15
C GLU A 470 1.84 43.00 2.53
N VAL A 471 1.82 42.52 3.77
CA VAL A 471 0.71 41.74 4.36
C VAL A 471 0.18 42.49 5.59
N PRO A 472 -1.13 42.78 5.68
CA PRO A 472 -1.68 43.51 6.82
C PRO A 472 -1.48 42.81 8.17
N GLY A 473 -1.05 43.56 9.17
CA GLY A 473 -0.85 43.05 10.54
C GLY A 473 0.45 42.28 10.74
N GLU A 474 1.33 42.25 9.73
CA GLU A 474 2.60 41.56 9.78
C GLU A 474 3.73 42.48 10.30
N THR A 475 4.46 42.07 11.33
CA THR A 475 5.64 42.79 11.83
C THR A 475 6.76 41.84 12.25
N LEU A 476 8.00 42.32 12.15
CA LEU A 476 9.17 41.69 12.76
C LEU A 476 9.59 42.50 13.99
N GLU A 477 9.59 41.86 15.15
CA GLU A 477 10.14 42.43 16.37
C GLU A 477 11.56 41.95 16.58
N VAL A 478 12.46 42.85 16.96
CA VAL A 478 13.88 42.52 17.20
C VAL A 478 14.21 42.80 18.66
N LYS A 479 14.72 41.79 19.34
CA LYS A 479 15.12 41.86 20.74
C LYS A 479 16.59 41.49 20.88
N TRP A 480 17.38 42.42 21.44
CA TRP A 480 18.79 42.18 21.74
C TRP A 480 18.96 41.76 23.19
N VAL A 481 19.72 40.70 23.42
CA VAL A 481 19.98 40.13 24.74
C VAL A 481 21.49 40.10 24.97
N ARG A 482 21.93 40.60 26.12
CA ARG A 482 23.32 40.55 26.56
C ARG A 482 23.38 39.97 27.95
N ASN A 483 24.24 38.98 28.18
CA ASN A 483 24.37 38.29 29.48
C ASN A 483 23.01 37.82 30.05
N ASN A 484 22.14 37.28 29.19
CA ASN A 484 20.77 36.85 29.52
C ASN A 484 19.84 37.98 30.02
N GLN A 485 20.16 39.25 29.75
CA GLN A 485 19.30 40.40 30.01
C GLN A 485 18.96 41.13 28.71
N GLU A 486 17.67 41.40 28.51
CA GLU A 486 17.18 42.18 27.39
C GLU A 486 17.70 43.63 27.45
N GLN A 487 18.18 44.13 26.32
CA GLN A 487 18.55 45.53 26.12
C GLN A 487 17.34 46.25 25.52
N THR A 488 16.42 46.70 26.38
CA THR A 488 15.11 47.22 25.96
C THR A 488 15.20 48.49 25.11
N GLU A 489 16.28 49.25 25.27
CA GLU A 489 16.60 50.43 24.46
C GLU A 489 16.98 50.12 23.02
N LEU A 490 17.33 48.88 22.72
CA LEU A 490 17.72 48.39 21.39
C LEU A 490 16.56 47.70 20.66
N ARG A 491 15.37 47.62 21.27
CA ARG A 491 14.22 46.92 20.71
C ARG A 491 13.85 47.47 19.32
N ASP A 492 13.51 46.56 18.41
CA ASP A 492 13.12 46.77 17.02
C ASP A 492 14.16 47.47 16.14
N GLN A 493 15.42 47.54 16.59
CA GLN A 493 16.55 48.01 15.80
C GLN A 493 17.24 46.83 15.09
N PHE A 494 17.29 46.87 13.76
CA PHE A 494 17.99 45.84 12.95
C PHE A 494 19.50 46.03 12.90
N THR A 495 19.97 47.24 13.20
CA THR A 495 21.39 47.60 13.30
C THR A 495 21.61 48.32 14.61
N VAL A 496 22.55 47.82 15.42
CA VAL A 496 22.91 48.37 16.73
C VAL A 496 24.41 48.53 16.88
N ASN A 497 24.84 49.46 17.72
CA ASN A 497 26.23 49.51 18.16
C ASN A 497 26.40 48.64 19.41
N ALA A 498 27.04 47.50 19.26
CA ALA A 498 27.22 46.52 20.32
C ALA A 498 28.63 46.59 20.93
N GLU A 499 28.69 46.58 22.25
CA GLU A 499 29.95 46.40 22.98
C GLU A 499 30.48 44.97 22.83
N PRO A 500 31.80 44.74 23.01
CA PRO A 500 32.35 43.39 23.03
C PRO A 500 31.70 42.49 24.09
N GLY A 501 31.54 41.22 23.74
CA GLY A 501 30.96 40.20 24.62
C GLY A 501 30.01 39.24 23.91
N ASN A 502 29.33 38.41 24.71
CA ASN A 502 28.33 37.47 24.24
C ASN A 502 26.98 38.16 24.11
N TRP A 503 26.42 38.08 22.92
CA TRP A 503 25.12 38.63 22.58
C TRP A 503 24.22 37.53 22.02
N ALA A 504 22.92 37.72 22.16
CA ALA A 504 21.93 37.03 21.38
C ALA A 504 21.01 38.08 20.74
N VAL A 505 20.54 37.79 19.54
CA VAL A 505 19.42 38.50 18.92
C VAL A 505 18.27 37.52 18.79
N GLU A 506 17.08 37.96 19.17
CA GLU A 506 15.83 37.26 19.02
C GLU A 506 14.95 38.05 18.04
N VAL A 507 14.46 37.38 17.01
CA VAL A 507 13.55 37.95 16.02
C VAL A 507 12.23 37.21 16.15
N HIS A 508 11.16 37.96 16.42
CA HIS A 508 9.81 37.42 16.50
C HIS A 508 8.98 37.91 15.33
N PHE A 509 8.25 36.99 14.71
CA PHE A 509 7.40 37.24 13.56
C PHE A 509 5.94 37.29 13.99
N ASN A 510 5.36 38.48 14.01
CA ASN A 510 3.93 38.65 14.21
C ASN A 510 3.22 38.53 12.87
N THR A 511 2.24 37.64 12.79
CA THR A 511 1.35 37.51 11.64
C THR A 511 -0.06 37.15 12.11
N THR A 512 -1.07 37.62 11.37
CA THR A 512 -2.47 37.23 11.62
C THR A 512 -2.81 35.85 11.04
N GLU A 513 -1.91 35.29 10.21
CA GLU A 513 -2.07 34.00 9.54
C GLU A 513 -1.69 32.80 10.43
N VAL A 514 -1.21 33.04 11.66
CA VAL A 514 -0.88 32.01 12.66
C VAL A 514 -1.52 32.38 13.99
N ARG A 515 -2.47 31.56 14.46
CA ARG A 515 -3.14 31.68 15.77
C ARG A 515 -2.58 30.71 16.80
N ASN A 516 -2.03 29.58 16.37
CA ASN A 516 -1.49 28.56 17.25
C ASN A 516 -0.07 28.17 16.83
N ASP A 517 0.93 28.56 17.64
CA ASP A 517 2.35 28.21 17.43
C ASP A 517 2.92 27.43 18.63
N PRO A 518 2.52 26.14 18.80
CA PRO A 518 2.94 25.34 19.96
C PRO A 518 4.45 25.05 19.98
N ARG A 519 5.14 25.22 18.83
CA ARG A 519 6.57 24.94 18.66
C ARG A 519 7.45 26.20 18.66
N ASN A 520 6.86 27.38 18.86
CA ASN A 520 7.55 28.66 18.87
C ASN A 520 8.36 28.92 17.56
N LEU A 521 7.81 28.50 16.41
CA LEU A 521 8.41 28.67 15.09
C LEU A 521 8.39 30.13 14.61
N LEU A 522 7.51 30.97 15.17
CA LEU A 522 7.48 32.41 14.95
C LEU A 522 8.64 33.15 15.62
N THR A 523 9.51 32.46 16.37
CA THR A 523 10.67 33.08 17.03
C THR A 523 11.97 32.41 16.59
N SER A 524 12.96 33.20 16.16
CA SER A 524 14.33 32.75 15.93
C SER A 524 15.29 33.46 16.86
N SER A 525 16.26 32.74 17.41
CA SER A 525 17.32 33.33 18.24
C SER A 525 18.70 32.90 17.74
N GLN A 526 19.63 33.84 17.66
CA GLN A 526 21.01 33.58 17.30
C GLN A 526 21.97 34.16 18.33
N ASN A 527 22.80 33.31 18.91
CA ASN A 527 23.94 33.71 19.74
C ASN A 527 25.13 34.09 18.86
N PHE A 528 25.83 35.16 19.21
CA PHE A 528 27.05 35.60 18.53
C PHE A 528 27.99 36.31 19.50
N VAL A 529 29.25 36.46 19.09
CA VAL A 529 30.28 37.13 19.89
C VAL A 529 30.71 38.39 19.18
N VAL A 530 30.67 39.51 19.89
CA VAL A 530 31.29 40.76 19.43
C VAL A 530 32.75 40.75 19.90
N PRO A 531 33.73 40.67 18.99
CA PRO A 531 35.11 40.44 19.36
C PRO A 531 35.76 41.66 20.01
N ASN A 532 36.50 41.41 21.10
CA ASN A 532 37.49 42.34 21.61
C ASN A 532 38.63 42.47 20.59
N SER A 533 39.09 43.69 20.32
CA SER A 533 40.01 44.02 19.24
C SER A 533 41.38 43.34 19.34
N VAL A 534 41.55 42.10 18.84
CA VAL A 534 42.83 41.51 18.42
C VAL A 534 42.58 40.38 17.39
N TYR A 535 43.10 40.52 16.16
CA TYR A 535 43.24 39.42 15.19
C TYR A 535 44.67 38.85 15.28
N PHE A 536 44.85 37.51 15.14
CA PHE A 536 45.94 36.90 14.35
C PHE A 536 45.75 35.38 14.09
N SER A 537 45.59 35.05 12.79
CA SER A 537 46.12 33.94 11.95
C SER A 537 46.10 32.43 12.30
N SER A 538 45.50 31.66 11.36
CA SER A 538 45.93 30.43 10.64
C SER A 538 46.61 29.24 11.35
N TRP A 539 46.09 28.02 11.09
CA TRP A 539 46.91 26.79 10.96
C TRP A 539 46.41 25.88 9.82
N VAL A 540 47.37 25.50 8.98
CA VAL A 540 47.36 24.46 7.93
C VAL A 540 47.92 23.18 8.54
N LEU A 541 47.42 22.00 8.16
CA LEU A 541 48.08 20.71 8.44
C LEU A 541 48.20 19.90 7.14
N GLN A 542 49.45 19.55 6.81
CA GLN A 542 49.83 18.55 5.81
C GLN A 542 50.98 17.68 6.38
N GLU A 543 50.76 16.36 6.34
CA GLU A 543 51.68 15.20 6.19
C GLU A 543 52.97 14.98 7.04
N GLY A 544 53.13 13.73 7.54
CA GLY A 544 54.30 12.89 7.16
C GLY A 544 55.23 12.25 8.24
N HIS A 545 55.10 10.92 8.39
CA HIS A 545 56.16 9.87 8.52
C HIS A 545 56.88 9.45 9.86
N LYS A 546 56.73 8.13 10.14
CA LYS A 546 57.75 7.03 10.29
C LYS A 546 58.13 6.40 11.67
N THR A 547 57.70 5.12 11.81
CA THR A 547 58.40 3.87 12.22
C THR A 547 59.22 3.73 13.51
N LEU A 548 58.97 2.63 14.25
CA LEU A 548 59.96 1.91 15.08
C LEU A 548 59.71 0.39 15.06
N ASP A 549 60.71 -0.38 14.62
CA ASP A 549 60.83 -1.85 14.72
C ASP A 549 61.65 -2.24 15.96
N ILE A 550 61.36 -3.39 16.60
CA ILE A 550 62.29 -4.15 17.45
C ILE A 550 62.13 -5.67 17.20
N VAL A 551 63.27 -6.38 17.19
CA VAL A 551 63.56 -7.69 16.60
C VAL A 551 63.87 -8.78 17.67
N PHE A 552 63.67 -10.07 17.28
CA PHE A 552 64.45 -11.32 17.56
C PHE A 552 63.70 -12.41 18.40
N ALA A 553 63.81 -13.73 18.22
CA ALA A 553 64.61 -14.65 17.38
C ALA A 553 64.02 -16.10 17.39
N GLU A 554 64.50 -16.91 16.44
CA GLU A 554 64.45 -18.37 16.19
C GLU A 554 64.25 -19.37 17.36
N ASN A 555 63.52 -20.48 17.13
CA ASN A 555 64.12 -21.83 17.17
C ASN A 555 63.31 -22.99 16.55
N LYS A 556 64.08 -23.99 16.11
CA LYS A 556 63.80 -25.16 15.26
C LYS A 556 63.14 -26.35 15.98
N GLY A 557 62.42 -27.22 15.26
CA GLY A 557 62.40 -28.66 15.61
C GLY A 557 61.24 -29.58 15.15
N LYS A 558 61.36 -30.14 13.94
CA LYS A 558 61.21 -31.58 13.54
C LYS A 558 60.06 -32.50 14.04
N MET A 559 59.49 -33.18 13.02
CA MET A 559 59.04 -34.61 12.91
C MET A 559 57.69 -34.98 13.58
N LYS A 560 56.87 -35.94 13.11
CA LYS A 560 56.78 -36.89 11.96
C LYS A 560 55.36 -37.52 12.01
N HIS A 561 54.87 -38.06 10.89
CA HIS A 561 53.68 -38.90 10.73
C HIS A 561 53.38 -39.91 11.85
N PHE A 562 52.10 -40.18 12.12
CA PHE A 562 51.56 -41.54 12.28
C PHE A 562 50.05 -41.59 11.94
N SER A 563 49.69 -42.59 11.14
CA SER A 563 48.37 -43.05 10.72
C SER A 563 47.73 -43.99 11.74
N ALA A 564 46.40 -43.96 11.93
CA ALA A 564 45.58 -45.14 12.23
C ALA A 564 44.06 -44.82 12.19
N LEU A 565 43.34 -45.66 11.44
CA LEU A 565 41.88 -45.87 11.46
C LEU A 565 41.33 -46.04 12.90
N SER A 566 40.12 -45.54 13.14
CA SER A 566 39.18 -46.13 14.09
C SER A 566 37.74 -45.92 13.62
N ILE A 567 37.07 -47.05 13.40
CA ILE A 567 35.64 -47.20 13.18
C ILE A 567 34.91 -46.67 14.43
N PHE A 568 33.93 -45.78 14.24
CA PHE A 568 32.92 -45.50 15.26
C PHE A 568 31.53 -45.67 14.64
N CYS A 569 30.77 -46.61 15.20
CA CYS A 569 29.33 -46.71 15.02
C CYS A 569 28.70 -45.37 15.41
N VAL A 570 27.96 -44.76 14.49
CA VAL A 570 27.02 -43.69 14.82
C VAL A 570 25.75 -44.37 15.34
N PHE A 571 25.56 -44.34 16.66
CA PHE A 571 24.22 -44.39 17.22
C PHE A 571 23.50 -43.12 16.76
N VAL A 572 22.59 -43.24 15.79
CA VAL A 572 21.62 -42.17 15.50
C VAL A 572 20.69 -42.11 16.71
N THR A 573 20.99 -41.19 17.62
CA THR A 573 20.02 -40.74 18.62
C THR A 573 18.98 -39.92 17.85
N GLN A 574 17.71 -40.32 17.90
CA GLN A 574 16.60 -39.51 17.39
C GLN A 574 16.71 -38.11 18.02
N ILE A 575 16.95 -37.12 17.18
CA ILE A 575 16.97 -35.71 17.59
C ILE A 575 15.50 -35.32 17.83
N ALA A 576 15.23 -34.63 18.94
CA ALA A 576 13.90 -34.09 19.21
C ALA A 576 13.49 -33.15 18.07
N GLY A 577 12.31 -33.38 17.45
CA GLY A 577 11.79 -32.57 16.33
C GLY A 577 11.64 -33.30 15.00
N GLN A 578 12.07 -34.56 14.89
CA GLN A 578 11.98 -35.30 13.62
C GLN A 578 10.59 -35.93 13.37
N ALA A 579 10.05 -35.78 12.16
CA ALA A 579 8.82 -36.44 11.70
C ALA A 579 9.01 -37.12 10.34
N HIS A 580 8.44 -38.32 10.19
CA HIS A 580 8.17 -38.96 8.90
C HIS A 580 6.83 -38.44 8.38
N HIS A 581 6.85 -37.86 7.18
CA HIS A 581 5.69 -37.27 6.53
C HIS A 581 5.30 -38.12 5.32
N ILE A 582 4.02 -38.53 5.28
CA ILE A 582 3.40 -39.10 4.07
C ILE A 582 2.16 -38.30 3.70
N LYS A 583 2.02 -38.05 2.40
CA LYS A 583 0.83 -37.45 1.79
C LYS A 583 0.25 -38.44 0.81
N PHE A 584 -1.04 -38.74 0.90
CA PHE A 584 -1.68 -39.68 -0.01
C PHE A 584 -3.11 -39.27 -0.39
N HIS A 585 -3.45 -39.54 -1.65
CA HIS A 585 -4.81 -39.43 -2.16
C HIS A 585 -5.57 -40.71 -1.83
N GLN A 586 -6.70 -40.60 -1.15
CA GLN A 586 -7.63 -41.69 -0.91
C GLN A 586 -8.88 -41.51 -1.76
N SER A 587 -9.27 -42.57 -2.47
CA SER A 587 -10.51 -42.64 -3.25
C SER A 587 -11.54 -43.53 -2.55
N PRO A 588 -12.58 -42.97 -1.90
CA PRO A 588 -13.67 -43.78 -1.36
C PRO A 588 -14.44 -44.53 -2.45
N GLU A 589 -14.56 -43.96 -3.65
CA GLU A 589 -15.24 -44.57 -4.78
C GLU A 589 -14.48 -45.78 -5.34
N ASP A 590 -13.14 -45.76 -5.31
CA ASP A 590 -12.27 -46.92 -5.61
C ASP A 590 -11.96 -47.77 -4.37
N ASN A 591 -13.01 -48.10 -3.60
CA ASN A 591 -12.92 -48.99 -2.43
C ASN A 591 -11.84 -48.57 -1.40
N TYR A 592 -11.65 -47.27 -1.20
CA TYR A 592 -10.60 -46.70 -0.33
C TYR A 592 -9.18 -47.07 -0.80
N ALA A 593 -8.96 -47.19 -2.12
CA ALA A 593 -7.62 -47.27 -2.69
C ALA A 593 -6.88 -45.95 -2.47
N CYS A 594 -5.58 -46.06 -2.20
CA CYS A 594 -4.72 -44.93 -1.93
C CYS A 594 -3.58 -44.83 -2.95
N ILE A 595 -3.19 -43.59 -3.21
CA ILE A 595 -2.03 -43.26 -4.04
C ILE A 595 -1.11 -42.44 -3.16
N LEU A 596 0.06 -42.98 -2.83
CA LEU A 596 1.12 -42.27 -2.11
C LEU A 596 1.70 -41.19 -3.02
N ILE A 597 1.42 -39.94 -2.68
CA ILE A 597 1.83 -38.74 -3.41
C ILE A 597 3.21 -38.30 -2.94
N GLU A 598 3.43 -38.26 -1.64
CA GLU A 598 4.64 -37.72 -1.03
C GLU A 598 5.11 -38.60 0.12
N GLU A 599 6.43 -38.67 0.26
CA GLU A 599 7.10 -39.38 1.34
C GLU A 599 8.43 -38.68 1.59
N GLU A 600 8.56 -38.08 2.77
CA GLU A 600 9.73 -37.30 3.14
C GLU A 600 10.00 -37.37 4.64
N PHE A 601 11.18 -36.87 5.01
CA PHE A 601 11.59 -36.70 6.39
C PHE A 601 11.68 -35.21 6.72
N VAL A 602 10.93 -34.78 7.73
CA VAL A 602 10.86 -33.39 8.17
C VAL A 602 11.69 -33.25 9.46
N PRO A 603 12.90 -32.66 9.38
CA PRO A 603 13.85 -32.67 10.49
C PRO A 603 13.44 -31.79 11.68
N ASN A 604 12.67 -30.73 11.43
CA ASN A 604 12.34 -29.67 12.40
C ASN A 604 10.84 -29.56 12.69
N TYR A 605 10.10 -30.67 12.61
CA TYR A 605 8.66 -30.69 12.87
C TYR A 605 8.33 -30.50 14.36
N ARG A 606 7.58 -29.44 14.66
CA ARG A 606 7.16 -29.01 15.99
C ARG A 606 5.64 -29.14 16.21
N GLY A 607 4.91 -29.69 15.24
CA GLY A 607 3.44 -29.79 15.28
C GLY A 607 2.85 -30.94 16.09
N PHE A 608 3.65 -31.75 16.80
CA PHE A 608 3.12 -32.87 17.59
C PHE A 608 2.32 -32.40 18.81
N GLU A 609 1.18 -33.04 19.07
CA GLU A 609 0.47 -32.91 20.34
C GLU A 609 1.28 -33.57 21.47
N LYS A 610 1.16 -33.04 22.71
CA LYS A 610 1.97 -33.45 23.87
C LYS A 610 1.89 -34.95 24.20
N GLU A 611 0.86 -35.66 23.74
CA GLU A 611 0.57 -37.04 24.16
C GLU A 611 0.71 -38.11 23.07
N THR A 612 0.63 -37.76 21.78
CA THR A 612 0.40 -38.76 20.71
C THR A 612 1.55 -38.94 19.71
N GLY A 613 2.51 -38.00 19.63
CA GLY A 613 3.65 -38.12 18.69
C GLY A 613 3.26 -38.30 17.22
N PHE A 614 2.00 -37.97 16.89
CA PHE A 614 1.34 -38.25 15.64
C PHE A 614 0.34 -37.13 15.35
N LYS A 615 0.34 -36.60 14.12
CA LYS A 615 -0.64 -35.61 13.65
C LYS A 615 -1.04 -35.95 12.23
N TYR A 616 -2.30 -35.76 11.90
CA TYR A 616 -2.79 -35.92 10.53
C TYR A 616 -3.73 -34.77 10.17
N SER A 617 -3.83 -34.47 8.88
CA SER A 617 -4.81 -33.55 8.34
C SER A 617 -5.52 -34.22 7.17
N ILE A 618 -6.81 -33.91 7.00
CA ILE A 618 -7.63 -34.48 5.92
C ILE A 618 -8.28 -33.31 5.21
N ARG A 619 -8.09 -33.25 3.90
CA ARG A 619 -8.71 -32.24 3.03
C ARG A 619 -9.40 -32.93 1.86
N PRO A 620 -10.50 -32.37 1.33
CA PRO A 620 -11.07 -32.88 0.09
C PRO A 620 -10.04 -32.72 -1.06
N ALA A 621 -9.89 -33.73 -1.91
CA ALA A 621 -8.98 -33.64 -3.06
C ALA A 621 -9.52 -32.65 -4.11
N ILE A 622 -10.83 -32.61 -4.28
CA ILE A 622 -11.55 -31.61 -5.06
C ILE A 622 -12.68 -31.09 -4.18
N LYS A 623 -12.74 -29.76 -3.99
CA LYS A 623 -13.84 -29.12 -3.24
C LYS A 623 -14.82 -28.48 -4.23
N PRO A 624 -15.81 -29.23 -4.77
CA PRO A 624 -16.76 -28.65 -5.71
C PRO A 624 -17.52 -27.50 -5.03
N PRO A 625 -17.78 -26.39 -5.74
CA PRO A 625 -18.56 -25.31 -5.16
C PRO A 625 -20.00 -25.76 -4.87
N ALA A 626 -20.63 -25.17 -3.85
CA ALA A 626 -22.03 -25.42 -3.55
C ALA A 626 -22.90 -25.17 -4.79
N GLY A 627 -23.75 -26.15 -5.15
CA GLY A 627 -24.62 -26.08 -6.33
C GLY A 627 -24.00 -26.50 -7.67
N SER A 628 -22.74 -26.96 -7.71
CA SER A 628 -22.10 -27.45 -8.95
C SER A 628 -22.90 -28.59 -9.60
N LEU A 629 -23.11 -28.51 -10.93
CA LEU A 629 -23.75 -29.59 -11.69
C LEU A 629 -22.71 -30.61 -12.17
N ILE A 630 -21.44 -30.19 -12.31
CA ILE A 630 -20.32 -31.11 -12.48
C ILE A 630 -20.15 -31.91 -11.17
N LYS A 631 -20.26 -33.23 -11.31
CA LYS A 631 -19.86 -34.19 -10.28
C LYS A 631 -18.48 -34.71 -10.65
N PRO A 632 -17.41 -34.33 -9.91
CA PRO A 632 -16.10 -34.91 -10.11
C PRO A 632 -16.18 -36.44 -10.05
N THR A 633 -15.37 -37.12 -10.84
CA THR A 633 -15.30 -38.59 -10.93
C THR A 633 -14.95 -39.28 -9.61
N ASP A 634 -14.56 -38.53 -8.58
CA ASP A 634 -14.32 -38.99 -7.22
C ASP A 634 -14.52 -37.84 -6.23
N LYS A 635 -15.77 -37.39 -6.08
CA LYS A 635 -16.13 -36.17 -5.33
C LYS A 635 -15.82 -36.25 -3.82
N ASP A 636 -15.69 -37.47 -3.30
CA ASP A 636 -15.45 -37.73 -1.88
C ASP A 636 -13.96 -38.07 -1.62
N ALA A 637 -13.13 -37.99 -2.66
CA ALA A 637 -11.67 -38.13 -2.59
C ALA A 637 -11.06 -37.19 -1.56
N ARG A 638 -9.97 -37.65 -0.94
CA ARG A 638 -9.30 -36.93 0.15
C ARG A 638 -7.81 -36.93 -0.05
N ILE A 639 -7.18 -35.80 0.27
CA ILE A 639 -5.76 -35.73 0.56
C ILE A 639 -5.58 -35.87 2.05
N ILE A 640 -4.70 -36.78 2.44
CA ILE A 640 -4.39 -37.07 3.83
C ILE A 640 -2.90 -36.86 4.03
N ASP A 641 -2.56 -35.90 4.88
CA ASP A 641 -1.20 -35.64 5.35
C ASP A 641 -1.02 -36.29 6.71
N VAL A 642 0.07 -37.02 6.90
CA VAL A 642 0.38 -37.71 8.15
C VAL A 642 1.81 -37.41 8.55
N TYR A 643 1.98 -36.83 9.74
CA TYR A 643 3.26 -36.62 10.40
C TYR A 643 3.37 -37.55 11.61
N ALA A 644 4.36 -38.43 11.62
CA ALA A 644 4.59 -39.37 12.70
C ALA A 644 6.05 -39.34 13.15
N LYS A 645 6.34 -39.60 14.44
CA LYS A 645 7.72 -39.72 14.91
C LYS A 645 8.48 -40.91 14.30
N LYS A 646 7.74 -41.88 13.77
CA LYS A 646 8.27 -43.10 13.15
C LYS A 646 7.55 -43.41 11.85
N GLU A 647 8.31 -43.90 10.87
CA GLU A 647 7.79 -44.36 9.59
C GLU A 647 6.69 -45.41 9.77
N GLU A 648 6.87 -46.37 10.68
CA GLU A 648 5.88 -47.45 10.87
C GLU A 648 4.53 -46.93 11.38
N GLU A 649 4.52 -45.83 12.13
CA GLU A 649 3.29 -45.21 12.64
C GLU A 649 2.53 -44.48 11.52
N ALA A 650 3.24 -43.80 10.62
CA ALA A 650 2.66 -43.18 9.43
C ALA A 650 2.03 -44.24 8.50
N TYR A 651 2.79 -45.30 8.18
CA TYR A 651 2.30 -46.40 7.35
C TYR A 651 1.20 -47.23 8.01
N ALA A 652 1.20 -47.35 9.36
CA ALA A 652 0.12 -47.98 10.08
C ALA A 652 -1.20 -47.20 9.93
N TYR A 653 -1.14 -45.86 9.98
CA TYR A 653 -2.32 -45.04 9.72
C TYR A 653 -2.80 -45.18 8.28
N MET A 654 -1.89 -45.13 7.29
CA MET A 654 -2.27 -45.35 5.89
C MET A 654 -2.92 -46.73 5.71
N SER A 655 -2.34 -47.79 6.30
CA SER A 655 -2.92 -49.15 6.24
C SER A 655 -4.27 -49.28 6.96
N LEU A 656 -4.55 -48.42 7.94
CA LEU A 656 -5.83 -48.40 8.64
C LEU A 656 -6.95 -47.79 7.78
N VAL A 657 -6.63 -46.75 7.01
CA VAL A 657 -7.62 -46.02 6.22
C VAL A 657 -7.68 -46.48 4.76
N CYS A 658 -6.62 -47.09 4.23
CA CYS A 658 -6.51 -47.55 2.85
C CYS A 658 -6.68 -49.06 2.73
N LYS A 659 -7.46 -49.53 1.75
CA LYS A 659 -7.57 -50.98 1.46
C LYS A 659 -6.48 -51.51 0.53
N SER A 660 -5.89 -50.64 -0.28
CA SER A 660 -4.73 -50.90 -1.12
C SER A 660 -3.98 -49.60 -1.34
N HIS A 661 -2.69 -49.66 -1.67
CA HIS A 661 -1.93 -48.45 -2.02
C HIS A 661 -0.98 -48.68 -3.20
N THR A 662 -0.79 -47.63 -3.97
CA THR A 662 0.22 -47.52 -5.05
C THR A 662 1.07 -46.27 -4.81
N LYS A 663 2.24 -46.15 -5.46
CA LYS A 663 3.10 -44.96 -5.37
C LYS A 663 3.09 -44.24 -6.71
N VAL A 664 3.01 -42.91 -6.68
CA VAL A 664 3.24 -42.11 -7.90
C VAL A 664 4.71 -42.23 -8.26
N GLU A 665 5.00 -42.79 -9.43
CA GLU A 665 6.36 -42.82 -9.97
C GLU A 665 6.77 -41.44 -10.49
N PRO A 666 8.01 -40.99 -10.26
CA PRO A 666 8.50 -39.72 -10.81
C PRO A 666 8.47 -39.71 -12.35
N LEU A 667 8.13 -38.57 -12.93
CA LEU A 667 8.27 -38.36 -14.37
C LEU A 667 9.76 -38.41 -14.75
N GLN A 668 10.12 -39.23 -15.74
CA GLN A 668 11.50 -39.29 -16.25
C GLN A 668 11.67 -38.29 -17.40
N LEU A 669 12.40 -37.20 -17.16
CA LEU A 669 12.74 -36.22 -18.19
C LEU A 669 13.83 -36.74 -19.12
N ASN A 670 13.71 -36.44 -20.41
CA ASN A 670 14.69 -36.79 -21.43
C ASN A 670 15.36 -35.50 -21.91
N GLN A 671 16.57 -35.21 -21.41
CA GLN A 671 17.34 -33.98 -21.67
C GLN A 671 17.60 -33.62 -23.16
N ALA A 672 17.15 -34.43 -24.12
CA ALA A 672 17.25 -34.20 -25.56
C ALA A 672 15.93 -33.68 -26.20
N ASN A 673 14.83 -33.55 -25.46
CA ASN A 673 13.51 -33.23 -26.01
C ASN A 673 13.09 -31.78 -25.66
N THR A 674 12.69 -31.00 -26.66
CA THR A 674 12.27 -29.59 -26.46
C THR A 674 10.84 -29.43 -25.91
N ALA A 675 10.13 -30.53 -25.71
CA ALA A 675 8.77 -30.59 -25.16
C ALA A 675 8.76 -30.95 -23.65
N ASP A 676 9.93 -31.07 -23.01
CA ASP A 676 10.03 -31.32 -21.57
C ASP A 676 9.63 -30.06 -20.78
N PRO A 677 8.97 -30.18 -19.61
CA PRO A 677 8.60 -29.04 -18.78
C PRO A 677 9.79 -28.13 -18.42
N GLU A 678 9.58 -26.81 -18.50
CA GLU A 678 10.56 -25.81 -18.07
C GLU A 678 10.23 -25.35 -16.64
N ILE A 679 11.24 -25.33 -15.77
CA ILE A 679 11.08 -24.99 -14.33
C ILE A 679 11.91 -23.75 -14.03
N ARG A 680 11.30 -22.75 -13.39
CA ARG A 680 11.98 -21.56 -12.88
C ARG A 680 11.66 -21.35 -11.39
N GLU A 681 12.68 -20.99 -10.62
CA GLU A 681 12.51 -20.44 -9.28
C GLU A 681 12.13 -18.96 -9.43
N ILE A 682 10.96 -18.59 -8.91
CA ILE A 682 10.46 -17.20 -8.91
C ILE A 682 10.90 -16.50 -7.62
N VAL A 683 10.82 -17.19 -6.49
CA VAL A 683 11.29 -16.69 -5.19
C VAL A 683 12.15 -17.74 -4.49
N VAL A 684 13.31 -17.31 -4.02
CA VAL A 684 14.24 -18.11 -3.21
C VAL A 684 14.26 -17.56 -1.79
N GLY A 685 13.52 -18.20 -0.89
CA GLY A 685 13.46 -17.83 0.52
C GLY A 685 14.54 -18.48 1.38
N GLY A 686 15.10 -19.62 0.96
CA GLY A 686 16.16 -20.33 1.67
C GLY A 686 16.21 -21.84 1.37
N PRO A 687 16.90 -22.63 2.20
CA PRO A 687 17.02 -24.08 2.01
C PRO A 687 15.65 -24.75 1.99
N LYS A 688 15.39 -25.58 0.97
CA LYS A 688 14.11 -26.31 0.83
C LYS A 688 13.75 -27.16 2.05
N GLU A 689 14.74 -27.64 2.79
CA GLU A 689 14.54 -28.44 4.01
C GLU A 689 13.93 -27.62 5.17
N ASN A 690 13.97 -26.28 5.07
CA ASN A 690 13.41 -25.35 6.04
C ASN A 690 12.54 -24.26 5.38
N ARG A 691 11.93 -24.57 4.22
CA ARG A 691 10.98 -23.69 3.52
C ARG A 691 9.76 -24.49 3.11
N ILE A 692 8.70 -23.75 2.76
CA ILE A 692 7.49 -24.28 2.16
C ILE A 692 7.54 -23.99 0.65
N ASP A 693 7.38 -25.01 -0.18
CA ASP A 693 7.46 -24.90 -1.64
C ASP A 693 6.07 -24.73 -2.27
N VAL A 694 5.80 -23.53 -2.80
CA VAL A 694 4.59 -23.20 -3.59
C VAL A 694 4.89 -23.36 -5.07
N VAL A 695 4.10 -24.16 -5.79
CA VAL A 695 4.38 -24.48 -7.20
C VAL A 695 3.24 -24.03 -8.10
N PHE A 696 3.51 -23.12 -9.02
CA PHE A 696 2.58 -22.73 -10.08
C PHE A 696 2.83 -23.51 -11.36
N MET A 697 1.80 -24.17 -11.89
CA MET A 697 1.85 -24.92 -13.15
C MET A 697 0.84 -24.36 -14.14
N GLY A 698 1.25 -24.06 -15.37
CA GLY A 698 0.37 -23.50 -16.39
C GLY A 698 -0.44 -24.55 -17.15
N ASP A 699 -1.72 -24.30 -17.43
CA ASP A 699 -2.54 -25.08 -18.38
C ASP A 699 -3.11 -24.18 -19.47
N GLY A 700 -3.02 -24.62 -20.73
CA GLY A 700 -3.52 -23.85 -21.87
C GLY A 700 -2.53 -22.80 -22.41
N TYR A 701 -1.24 -22.88 -22.09
CA TYR A 701 -0.20 -22.05 -22.69
C TYR A 701 0.54 -22.84 -23.77
N THR A 702 0.44 -22.38 -25.01
CA THR A 702 1.16 -22.94 -26.17
C THR A 702 2.64 -22.56 -26.15
N ALA A 703 3.45 -23.14 -27.04
CA ALA A 703 4.87 -22.80 -27.18
C ALA A 703 5.12 -21.30 -27.39
N SER A 704 4.23 -20.61 -28.10
CA SER A 704 4.32 -19.17 -28.34
C SER A 704 3.96 -18.30 -27.14
N GLU A 705 3.21 -18.83 -26.18
CA GLU A 705 2.73 -18.12 -24.98
C GLU A 705 3.62 -18.43 -23.76
N LYS A 706 4.81 -19.01 -23.97
CA LYS A 706 5.69 -19.45 -22.88
C LYS A 706 6.20 -18.31 -22.00
N GLU A 707 6.66 -17.21 -22.60
CA GLU A 707 7.12 -16.07 -21.78
C GLU A 707 5.94 -15.36 -21.12
N GLU A 708 4.78 -15.29 -21.79
CA GLU A 708 3.53 -14.79 -21.16
C GLU A 708 3.17 -15.59 -19.91
N PHE A 709 3.31 -16.92 -19.94
CA PHE A 709 3.14 -17.76 -18.74
C PHE A 709 4.07 -17.32 -17.59
N PHE A 710 5.36 -17.12 -17.86
CA PHE A 710 6.29 -16.73 -16.80
C PHE A 710 6.04 -15.30 -16.30
N ASP A 711 5.65 -14.38 -17.18
CA ASP A 711 5.24 -13.02 -16.81
C ASP A 711 3.98 -13.06 -15.92
N ASP A 712 3.00 -13.91 -16.25
CA ASP A 712 1.83 -14.13 -15.41
C ASP A 712 2.20 -14.73 -14.05
N MET A 713 3.12 -15.70 -14.01
CA MET A 713 3.52 -16.32 -12.75
C MET A 713 4.27 -15.33 -11.86
N GLN A 714 5.15 -14.51 -12.45
CA GLN A 714 5.85 -13.43 -11.75
C GLN A 714 4.85 -12.42 -11.19
N ARG A 715 3.93 -11.92 -12.04
CA ARG A 715 2.91 -10.95 -11.62
C ARG A 715 2.01 -11.50 -10.50
N LEU A 716 1.48 -12.71 -10.65
CA LEU A 716 0.65 -13.34 -9.62
C LEU A 716 1.44 -13.45 -8.31
N THR A 717 2.70 -13.88 -8.38
CA THR A 717 3.60 -14.02 -7.24
C THR A 717 3.84 -12.67 -6.55
N ASP A 718 4.14 -11.62 -7.30
CA ASP A 718 4.35 -10.28 -6.76
C ASP A 718 3.06 -9.76 -6.11
N GLU A 719 1.91 -9.89 -6.77
CA GLU A 719 0.64 -9.47 -6.21
C GLU A 719 0.26 -10.23 -4.92
N MET A 720 0.64 -11.50 -4.79
CA MET A 720 0.37 -12.32 -3.60
C MET A 720 1.35 -12.05 -2.44
N PHE A 721 2.65 -12.01 -2.75
CA PHE A 721 3.72 -12.14 -1.76
C PHE A 721 4.57 -10.87 -1.60
N ALA A 722 4.74 -10.06 -2.64
CA ALA A 722 5.27 -8.69 -2.49
C ALA A 722 4.15 -7.71 -2.08
N GLY A 723 2.91 -7.98 -2.53
CA GLY A 723 1.69 -7.31 -2.11
C GLY A 723 1.27 -7.66 -0.68
N THR A 724 0.21 -7.03 -0.18
CA THR A 724 -0.11 -7.07 1.27
C THR A 724 -0.56 -8.41 1.83
N THR A 725 -0.95 -9.38 1.00
CA THR A 725 -1.68 -10.57 1.45
C THR A 725 -0.80 -11.58 2.19
N PHE A 726 0.34 -11.96 1.60
CA PHE A 726 1.25 -12.95 2.17
C PHE A 726 2.65 -12.41 2.49
N ARG A 727 2.88 -11.09 2.36
CA ARG A 727 4.18 -10.44 2.60
C ARG A 727 4.84 -10.80 3.93
N SER A 728 4.06 -10.85 5.01
CA SER A 728 4.57 -11.22 6.34
C SER A 728 5.19 -12.63 6.35
N TYR A 729 4.71 -13.52 5.49
CA TYR A 729 5.15 -14.91 5.44
C TYR A 729 6.20 -15.18 4.36
N LEU A 730 6.48 -14.24 3.45
CA LEU A 730 7.39 -14.47 2.31
C LEU A 730 8.71 -15.18 2.68
N PRO A 731 9.40 -14.84 3.79
CA PRO A 731 10.63 -15.52 4.19
C PRO A 731 10.49 -17.02 4.50
N VAL A 732 9.28 -17.57 4.66
CA VAL A 732 9.04 -19.00 4.89
C VAL A 732 8.85 -19.80 3.60
N PHE A 733 8.76 -19.14 2.44
CA PHE A 733 8.44 -19.79 1.17
C PHE A 733 9.58 -19.84 0.16
N ASN A 734 9.57 -20.87 -0.67
CA ASN A 734 10.14 -20.87 -2.01
C ASN A 734 8.99 -20.94 -3.02
N ILE A 735 9.12 -20.28 -4.16
CA ILE A 735 8.07 -20.22 -5.19
C ILE A 735 8.63 -20.67 -6.53
N TRP A 736 7.94 -21.61 -7.17
CA TRP A 736 8.33 -22.25 -8.42
C TRP A 736 7.28 -22.02 -9.50
N ALA A 737 7.71 -21.88 -10.75
CA ALA A 737 6.87 -21.90 -11.93
C ALA A 737 7.28 -23.05 -12.85
N ILE A 738 6.32 -23.90 -13.24
CA ILE A 738 6.52 -25.00 -14.19
C ILE A 738 5.66 -24.77 -15.43
N TYR A 739 6.33 -24.50 -16.54
CA TYR A 739 5.70 -24.42 -17.85
C TYR A 739 5.55 -25.82 -18.45
N VAL A 740 4.33 -26.16 -18.87
CA VAL A 740 4.05 -27.36 -19.67
C VAL A 740 3.35 -26.94 -20.96
N GLU A 741 3.98 -27.24 -22.09
CA GLU A 741 3.45 -26.88 -23.41
C GLU A 741 2.06 -27.48 -23.64
N SER A 742 1.11 -26.64 -24.02
CA SER A 742 -0.24 -27.04 -24.41
C SER A 742 -0.40 -27.05 -25.92
N GLU A 743 -1.11 -28.05 -26.46
CA GLU A 743 -1.45 -28.12 -27.89
C GLU A 743 -2.50 -27.08 -28.29
N GLU A 744 -3.35 -26.69 -27.33
CA GLU A 744 -4.40 -25.68 -27.51
C GLU A 744 -4.24 -24.54 -26.50
N SER A 745 -4.45 -23.30 -26.94
CA SER A 745 -4.50 -22.13 -26.06
C SER A 745 -5.81 -22.07 -25.27
N GLY A 746 -5.69 -21.72 -24.00
CA GLY A 746 -6.74 -21.58 -23.01
C GLY A 746 -7.36 -22.88 -22.50
N ILE A 747 -8.34 -22.75 -21.60
CA ILE A 747 -8.98 -23.91 -20.96
C ILE A 747 -10.27 -24.33 -21.67
N GLY A 748 -10.78 -25.51 -21.31
CA GLY A 748 -12.01 -26.07 -21.86
C GLY A 748 -13.29 -25.47 -21.29
N TYR A 749 -14.37 -25.52 -22.09
CA TYR A 749 -15.72 -25.13 -21.69
C TYR A 749 -16.69 -26.25 -22.03
N ASN A 750 -17.39 -26.79 -21.03
CA ASN A 750 -18.23 -27.97 -21.16
C ASN A 750 -17.48 -29.21 -21.69
N GLY A 751 -16.24 -29.38 -21.21
CA GLY A 751 -15.31 -30.42 -21.64
C GLY A 751 -13.91 -29.85 -21.74
N ALA A 752 -12.90 -30.68 -21.52
CA ALA A 752 -11.51 -30.25 -21.58
C ALA A 752 -11.00 -30.12 -23.01
N LYS A 753 -10.21 -29.05 -23.24
CA LYS A 753 -9.32 -28.94 -24.40
C LYS A 753 -8.17 -29.94 -24.29
N ASN A 754 -7.40 -30.07 -25.36
CA ASN A 754 -6.16 -30.83 -25.43
C ASN A 754 -5.02 -30.05 -24.76
N THR A 755 -5.13 -29.90 -23.45
CA THR A 755 -4.12 -29.29 -22.60
C THR A 755 -3.56 -30.34 -21.63
N PRO A 756 -2.35 -30.16 -21.07
CA PRO A 756 -1.69 -31.15 -20.22
C PRO A 756 -2.53 -31.58 -19.01
N PHE A 757 -3.13 -30.62 -18.32
CA PHE A 757 -3.94 -30.85 -17.11
C PHE A 757 -5.43 -30.91 -17.39
N ARG A 758 -5.83 -30.63 -18.64
CA ARG A 758 -7.19 -30.75 -19.13
C ARG A 758 -8.16 -29.92 -18.29
N LEU A 759 -7.79 -28.68 -17.92
CA LEU A 759 -8.67 -27.79 -17.17
C LEU A 759 -9.93 -27.49 -17.97
N TYR A 760 -11.08 -27.47 -17.29
CA TYR A 760 -12.35 -27.10 -17.89
C TYR A 760 -13.33 -26.51 -16.89
N ARG A 761 -14.22 -25.65 -17.38
CA ARG A 761 -15.35 -25.11 -16.64
C ARG A 761 -16.68 -25.65 -17.19
N GLU A 762 -17.73 -25.52 -16.38
CA GLU A 762 -19.08 -25.86 -16.78
C GLU A 762 -19.64 -24.83 -17.76
N SER A 763 -20.53 -25.28 -18.66
CA SER A 763 -21.30 -24.35 -19.48
C SER A 763 -22.06 -23.37 -18.60
N GLY A 764 -21.80 -22.08 -18.79
CA GLY A 764 -22.53 -20.99 -18.20
C GLY A 764 -22.11 -20.56 -16.80
N GLN A 765 -21.12 -21.21 -16.19
CA GLN A 765 -20.68 -20.85 -14.84
C GLN A 765 -19.25 -20.32 -14.85
N LEU A 766 -19.09 -19.04 -14.51
CA LEU A 766 -17.80 -18.45 -14.14
C LEU A 766 -17.57 -18.67 -12.64
N ARG A 767 -17.30 -19.93 -12.25
CA ARG A 767 -17.01 -20.27 -10.85
C ARG A 767 -15.98 -21.38 -10.70
N GLY A 768 -16.34 -22.62 -11.03
CA GLY A 768 -15.50 -23.79 -10.80
C GLY A 768 -14.68 -24.15 -12.04
N ILE A 769 -13.37 -24.29 -11.87
CA ILE A 769 -12.46 -24.85 -12.88
C ILE A 769 -11.97 -26.20 -12.38
N PHE A 770 -12.25 -27.26 -13.12
CA PHE A 770 -11.96 -28.63 -12.71
C PHE A 770 -10.78 -29.21 -13.49
N PRO A 771 -9.87 -29.95 -12.83
CA PRO A 771 -8.78 -30.63 -13.51
C PRO A 771 -9.30 -31.92 -14.16
N GLY A 772 -8.97 -32.13 -15.44
CA GLY A 772 -9.27 -33.35 -16.17
C GLY A 772 -8.16 -34.41 -16.10
N ASN A 773 -6.96 -34.05 -15.64
CA ASN A 773 -5.80 -34.95 -15.54
C ASN A 773 -4.94 -34.68 -14.28
N SER A 774 -5.55 -34.77 -13.09
CA SER A 774 -4.87 -34.58 -11.80
C SER A 774 -3.68 -35.52 -11.59
N ALA A 775 -3.72 -36.74 -12.14
CA ALA A 775 -2.62 -37.69 -12.01
C ALA A 775 -1.33 -37.18 -12.67
N TYR A 776 -1.45 -36.56 -13.85
CA TYR A 776 -0.31 -35.95 -14.53
C TYR A 776 0.16 -34.67 -13.83
N ALA A 777 -0.76 -33.83 -13.33
CA ALA A 777 -0.41 -32.65 -12.52
C ALA A 777 0.43 -33.02 -11.27
N ARG A 778 0.09 -34.11 -10.57
CA ARG A 778 0.92 -34.63 -9.45
C ARG A 778 2.32 -35.03 -9.90
N GLN A 779 2.46 -35.64 -11.08
CA GLN A 779 3.76 -36.03 -11.62
C GLN A 779 4.62 -34.81 -11.98
N VAL A 780 4.01 -33.81 -12.63
CA VAL A 780 4.68 -32.56 -13.02
C VAL A 780 5.14 -31.78 -11.79
N CYS A 781 4.28 -31.61 -10.78
CA CYS A 781 4.66 -30.85 -9.60
C CYS A 781 5.87 -31.43 -8.87
N ARG A 782 6.06 -32.75 -8.91
CA ARG A 782 7.22 -33.43 -8.27
C ARG A 782 8.55 -33.20 -9.00
N LEU A 783 8.56 -32.53 -10.14
CA LEU A 783 9.80 -32.19 -10.83
C LEU A 783 10.67 -31.18 -10.04
N THR A 784 10.09 -30.45 -9.09
CA THR A 784 10.82 -29.56 -8.16
C THR A 784 11.53 -30.33 -7.03
N GLY A 785 11.25 -31.62 -6.86
CA GLY A 785 11.90 -32.50 -5.89
C GLY A 785 10.93 -33.24 -4.97
N THR A 786 11.44 -34.17 -4.16
CA THR A 786 10.64 -35.00 -3.24
C THR A 786 9.93 -34.20 -2.13
N SER A 787 10.43 -32.99 -1.85
CA SER A 787 9.93 -32.04 -0.85
C SER A 787 9.52 -30.70 -1.49
N GLY A 788 9.50 -30.60 -2.82
CA GLY A 788 9.37 -29.33 -3.55
C GLY A 788 7.95 -28.96 -3.99
N CYS A 789 6.93 -29.68 -3.52
CA CYS A 789 5.54 -29.55 -3.98
C CYS A 789 4.56 -29.57 -2.79
N ASP A 790 4.75 -28.65 -1.85
CA ASP A 790 3.88 -28.56 -0.68
C ASP A 790 2.48 -28.08 -1.07
N TYR A 791 2.43 -27.04 -1.90
CA TYR A 791 1.20 -26.38 -2.33
C TYR A 791 1.12 -26.29 -3.86
N PRO A 792 0.63 -27.36 -4.53
CA PRO A 792 0.51 -27.39 -5.98
C PRO A 792 -0.63 -26.47 -6.44
N SER A 793 -0.32 -25.60 -7.39
CA SER A 793 -1.26 -24.64 -7.97
C SER A 793 -1.30 -24.79 -9.49
N ILE A 794 -2.49 -24.76 -10.08
CA ILE A 794 -2.67 -24.81 -11.54
C ILE A 794 -3.29 -23.50 -12.00
N ILE A 795 -2.61 -22.78 -12.90
CA ILE A 795 -3.08 -21.52 -13.46
C ILE A 795 -3.53 -21.75 -14.90
N GLY A 796 -4.83 -21.57 -15.15
CA GLY A 796 -5.39 -21.62 -16.50
C GLY A 796 -5.10 -20.35 -17.29
N ASN A 797 -4.70 -20.50 -18.55
CA ASN A 797 -4.66 -19.42 -19.55
C ASN A 797 -6.10 -18.97 -19.89
N ASP A 798 -6.73 -18.23 -18.99
CA ASP A 798 -8.10 -17.75 -19.13
C ASP A 798 -8.24 -16.37 -18.48
N ASP A 799 -9.00 -15.48 -19.12
CA ASP A 799 -9.16 -14.09 -18.67
C ASP A 799 -10.28 -13.92 -17.63
N PHE A 800 -11.05 -14.98 -17.39
CA PHE A 800 -12.27 -14.91 -16.58
C PHE A 800 -12.10 -15.48 -15.18
N TYR A 801 -12.97 -15.02 -14.29
CA TYR A 801 -13.15 -15.50 -12.93
C TYR A 801 -13.35 -17.01 -12.94
N GLY A 802 -12.66 -17.67 -12.03
CA GLY A 802 -12.89 -19.05 -11.72
C GLY A 802 -11.70 -19.67 -11.02
N GLY A 803 -11.99 -20.68 -10.22
CA GLY A 803 -10.97 -21.40 -9.51
C GLY A 803 -11.58 -22.51 -8.68
N LEU A 804 -10.70 -23.19 -7.95
CA LEU A 804 -11.09 -24.30 -7.10
C LEU A 804 -10.02 -24.53 -6.05
N GLY A 805 -10.45 -24.77 -4.82
CA GLY A 805 -9.62 -25.29 -3.75
C GLY A 805 -9.71 -26.82 -3.62
N GLY A 806 -8.78 -27.39 -2.86
CA GLY A 806 -8.67 -28.82 -2.63
C GLY A 806 -7.20 -29.22 -2.55
N GLU A 807 -6.84 -30.31 -3.22
CA GLU A 807 -5.44 -30.68 -3.43
C GLU A 807 -4.69 -29.60 -4.22
N PHE A 808 -5.28 -29.18 -5.34
CA PHE A 808 -4.74 -28.13 -6.18
C PHE A 808 -5.42 -26.81 -5.85
N VAL A 809 -4.63 -25.76 -5.75
CA VAL A 809 -5.13 -24.39 -5.85
C VAL A 809 -5.26 -24.05 -7.33
N ILE A 810 -6.49 -23.89 -7.81
CA ILE A 810 -6.75 -23.59 -9.21
C ILE A 810 -7.23 -22.15 -9.32
N SER A 811 -6.62 -21.39 -10.23
CA SER A 811 -7.06 -20.04 -10.61
C SER A 811 -6.76 -19.79 -12.09
N THR A 812 -6.96 -18.56 -12.55
CA THR A 812 -6.70 -18.13 -13.92
C THR A 812 -5.65 -17.02 -13.96
N ARG A 813 -5.13 -16.74 -15.16
CA ARG A 813 -4.21 -15.60 -15.37
C ARG A 813 -4.90 -14.24 -15.36
N SER A 814 -6.22 -14.18 -15.23
CA SER A 814 -6.95 -12.90 -15.26
C SER A 814 -6.27 -11.83 -14.40
N ASN A 815 -5.89 -10.71 -15.02
CA ASN A 815 -5.32 -9.54 -14.34
C ASN A 815 -6.29 -8.93 -13.33
N ARG A 816 -7.58 -9.28 -13.41
CA ARG A 816 -8.62 -8.68 -12.59
C ARG A 816 -9.09 -9.60 -11.46
N THR A 817 -9.32 -10.87 -11.77
CA THR A 817 -9.96 -11.81 -10.85
C THR A 817 -9.08 -13.00 -10.49
N GLY A 818 -7.98 -13.23 -11.22
CA GLY A 818 -7.09 -14.37 -11.01
C GLY A 818 -6.44 -14.35 -9.63
N THR A 819 -5.84 -13.22 -9.25
CA THR A 819 -5.21 -13.04 -7.93
C THR A 819 -6.23 -13.06 -6.79
N VAL A 820 -7.41 -12.49 -7.01
CA VAL A 820 -8.51 -12.47 -6.04
C VAL A 820 -8.90 -13.89 -5.63
N VAL A 821 -9.15 -14.74 -6.62
CA VAL A 821 -9.48 -16.16 -6.39
C VAL A 821 -8.27 -16.91 -5.83
N LEU A 822 -7.09 -16.66 -6.38
CA LEU A 822 -5.86 -17.38 -5.99
C LEU A 822 -5.52 -17.17 -4.51
N ARG A 823 -5.62 -15.94 -4.00
CA ARG A 823 -5.39 -15.65 -2.57
C ARG A 823 -6.38 -16.38 -1.66
N HIS A 824 -7.64 -16.49 -2.08
CA HIS A 824 -8.70 -17.16 -1.30
C HIS A 824 -8.46 -18.66 -1.21
N GLU A 825 -8.25 -19.30 -2.36
CA GLU A 825 -8.05 -20.75 -2.43
C GLU A 825 -6.70 -21.17 -1.80
N MET A 826 -5.68 -20.32 -1.91
CA MET A 826 -4.40 -20.52 -1.21
C MET A 826 -4.56 -20.37 0.31
N GLY A 827 -5.45 -19.48 0.78
CA GLY A 827 -5.78 -19.34 2.20
C GLY A 827 -6.23 -20.64 2.85
N HIS A 828 -7.10 -21.41 2.19
CA HIS A 828 -7.53 -22.73 2.66
C HIS A 828 -6.42 -23.79 2.71
N ASN A 829 -5.36 -23.59 1.93
CA ASN A 829 -4.20 -24.47 1.89
C ASN A 829 -3.20 -24.11 3.01
N PHE A 830 -2.97 -22.81 3.20
CA PHE A 830 -1.99 -22.25 4.11
C PHE A 830 -2.40 -22.31 5.58
N VAL A 831 -3.70 -22.27 5.87
CA VAL A 831 -4.21 -22.37 7.23
C VAL A 831 -5.47 -23.23 7.26
N ASP A 832 -5.68 -24.00 8.33
CA ASP A 832 -6.97 -24.61 8.63
C ASP A 832 -7.99 -23.51 8.94
N VAL A 833 -8.65 -23.01 7.88
CA VAL A 833 -9.72 -22.01 7.90
C VAL A 833 -10.91 -22.49 7.11
N GLY A 834 -12.09 -22.15 7.61
CA GLY A 834 -13.34 -22.26 6.90
C GLY A 834 -13.64 -21.04 6.06
N GLU A 835 -14.72 -21.16 5.31
CA GLU A 835 -15.38 -20.04 4.65
C GLU A 835 -15.92 -19.05 5.70
N GLU A 836 -15.90 -17.77 5.36
CA GLU A 836 -16.57 -16.73 6.15
C GLU A 836 -17.76 -16.10 5.40
N TYR A 837 -17.82 -16.24 4.07
CA TYR A 837 -19.03 -15.97 3.30
C TYR A 837 -20.12 -17.01 3.62
N ASP A 838 -21.38 -16.70 3.30
CA ASP A 838 -22.52 -17.59 3.57
C ASP A 838 -22.72 -18.63 2.45
N ASP A 839 -23.35 -19.77 2.78
CA ASP A 839 -23.56 -20.94 1.89
C ASP A 839 -22.29 -21.72 1.57
N GLY A 840 -21.25 -21.54 2.38
CA GLY A 840 -20.09 -22.39 2.35
C GLY A 840 -20.44 -23.84 2.74
N SER A 841 -19.52 -24.75 2.43
CA SER A 841 -19.59 -26.15 2.88
C SER A 841 -18.67 -26.45 4.06
N VAL A 842 -17.74 -25.54 4.37
CA VAL A 842 -16.67 -25.74 5.36
C VAL A 842 -16.61 -24.56 6.31
N TYR A 843 -17.14 -24.73 7.53
CA TYR A 843 -17.04 -23.76 8.62
C TYR A 843 -16.29 -24.39 9.79
N SER A 844 -14.99 -24.58 9.59
CA SER A 844 -14.06 -25.17 10.54
C SER A 844 -12.83 -24.26 10.71
N GLY A 845 -11.83 -24.73 11.45
CA GLY A 845 -10.57 -24.02 11.55
C GLY A 845 -10.59 -22.83 12.50
N VAL A 846 -9.52 -22.05 12.47
CA VAL A 846 -9.24 -20.98 13.45
C VAL A 846 -10.24 -19.83 13.39
N ASN A 847 -10.91 -19.64 12.25
CA ASN A 847 -11.85 -18.55 11.99
C ASN A 847 -13.33 -18.98 12.09
N SER A 848 -13.62 -20.18 12.61
CA SER A 848 -14.99 -20.65 12.79
C SER A 848 -15.27 -21.07 14.23
N ALA A 849 -16.44 -20.69 14.76
CA ALA A 849 -16.95 -21.18 16.03
C ALA A 849 -18.41 -21.60 15.93
N SER A 850 -18.78 -22.66 16.65
CA SER A 850 -20.18 -23.13 16.73
C SER A 850 -21.03 -22.36 17.74
N SER A 851 -20.39 -21.73 18.73
CA SER A 851 -21.04 -20.95 19.78
C SER A 851 -20.08 -19.89 20.32
N LEU A 852 -20.60 -18.89 21.05
CA LEU A 852 -19.79 -17.92 21.78
C LEU A 852 -18.88 -18.56 22.85
N ASN A 853 -19.14 -19.81 23.25
CA ASN A 853 -18.30 -20.53 24.22
C ASN A 853 -17.13 -21.26 23.56
N THR A 854 -17.16 -21.43 22.24
CA THR A 854 -16.13 -22.12 21.46
C THR A 854 -15.33 -21.14 20.59
N LEU A 855 -15.33 -19.84 20.92
CA LEU A 855 -14.57 -18.83 20.18
C LEU A 855 -13.07 -19.06 20.39
N GLY A 856 -12.36 -19.40 19.32
CA GLY A 856 -10.92 -19.65 19.35
C GLY A 856 -10.06 -18.38 19.41
N TRP A 857 -10.64 -17.21 19.10
CA TRP A 857 -9.94 -15.94 18.92
C TRP A 857 -10.19 -14.91 20.02
N THR A 858 -10.36 -15.35 21.26
CA THR A 858 -10.63 -14.44 22.39
C THR A 858 -9.51 -13.42 22.62
N ALA A 859 -8.27 -13.76 22.26
CA ALA A 859 -7.13 -12.84 22.36
C ALA A 859 -7.20 -11.65 21.38
N TRP A 860 -8.02 -11.78 20.33
CA TRP A 860 -8.14 -10.78 19.26
C TRP A 860 -9.37 -9.87 19.39
N LEU A 861 -10.31 -10.20 20.29
CA LEU A 861 -11.55 -9.43 20.44
C LEU A 861 -11.28 -7.94 20.68
N SER A 862 -11.96 -7.10 19.92
CA SER A 862 -11.89 -5.64 20.01
C SER A 862 -12.73 -5.07 21.17
N SER A 863 -13.69 -5.86 21.66
CA SER A 863 -14.56 -5.53 22.79
C SER A 863 -14.86 -6.79 23.61
N GLU A 864 -15.74 -6.66 24.60
CA GLU A 864 -16.26 -7.83 25.30
C GLU A 864 -16.90 -8.83 24.33
N LYS A 865 -16.78 -10.12 24.67
CA LYS A 865 -17.29 -11.24 23.89
C LYS A 865 -18.80 -11.14 23.69
N ARG A 866 -19.25 -10.80 22.48
CA ARG A 866 -20.66 -10.70 22.09
C ARG A 866 -20.88 -11.22 20.67
N GLU A 867 -22.13 -11.58 20.37
CA GLU A 867 -22.58 -11.79 18.99
C GLU A 867 -22.90 -10.44 18.37
N GLU A 868 -22.41 -10.21 17.15
CA GLU A 868 -22.83 -9.07 16.33
C GLU A 868 -24.20 -9.38 15.71
N ARG A 869 -25.22 -8.62 16.08
CA ARG A 869 -26.62 -8.94 15.77
C ARG A 869 -26.89 -8.80 14.27
N ALA A 870 -26.92 -9.91 13.57
CA ALA A 870 -27.32 -9.99 12.16
C ALA A 870 -28.15 -11.24 11.87
N ILE A 871 -28.89 -11.18 10.78
CA ILE A 871 -29.61 -12.33 10.23
C ILE A 871 -29.48 -12.35 8.72
N TRP A 872 -29.25 -13.53 8.20
CA TRP A 872 -29.26 -13.77 6.77
C TRP A 872 -30.71 -14.13 6.30
N ARG A 873 -31.22 -13.44 5.26
CA ARG A 873 -32.61 -13.50 4.79
C ARG A 873 -32.83 -14.19 3.44
N LEU A 874 -31.93 -13.97 2.48
CA LEU A 874 -32.01 -14.52 1.11
C LEU A 874 -30.60 -14.90 0.62
N LEU A 875 -30.35 -16.14 0.19
CA LEU A 875 -29.04 -16.71 -0.17
C LEU A 875 -29.32 -17.79 -1.17
N GLU A 876 -28.98 -17.47 -2.41
CA GLU A 876 -29.34 -18.29 -3.54
C GLU A 876 -28.14 -18.24 -4.49
N TYR A 877 -27.78 -19.40 -5.04
CA TYR A 877 -26.80 -19.53 -6.12
C TYR A 877 -27.51 -20.05 -7.36
N PRO A 878 -28.35 -19.21 -7.99
CA PRO A 878 -29.31 -19.70 -8.97
C PRO A 878 -28.67 -20.15 -10.28
N TRP A 879 -27.46 -19.68 -10.61
CA TRP A 879 -26.79 -19.90 -11.91
C TRP A 879 -27.79 -19.81 -13.07
N TYR A 880 -28.58 -18.74 -13.04
CA TYR A 880 -29.77 -18.62 -13.84
C TYR A 880 -29.50 -17.72 -15.04
N ASP A 881 -29.55 -18.32 -16.22
CA ASP A 881 -29.48 -17.64 -17.50
C ASP A 881 -30.70 -16.72 -17.71
N LEU A 882 -30.44 -15.42 -17.73
CA LEU A 882 -31.46 -14.39 -17.87
C LEU A 882 -32.08 -14.31 -19.27
N SER A 883 -31.50 -14.97 -20.28
CA SER A 883 -32.16 -15.14 -21.59
C SER A 883 -33.49 -15.90 -21.49
N ARG A 884 -33.67 -16.67 -20.41
CA ARG A 884 -34.89 -17.45 -20.13
C ARG A 884 -36.01 -16.60 -19.51
N GLY A 885 -35.77 -15.31 -19.28
CA GLY A 885 -36.70 -14.35 -18.67
C GLY A 885 -36.35 -14.02 -17.22
N SER A 886 -37.05 -13.05 -16.63
CA SER A 886 -36.79 -12.57 -15.27
C SER A 886 -36.87 -13.67 -14.20
N ARG A 887 -36.09 -13.53 -13.13
CA ARG A 887 -36.11 -14.41 -11.96
C ARG A 887 -36.44 -13.64 -10.70
N SER A 888 -37.29 -14.21 -9.84
CA SER A 888 -37.71 -13.60 -8.57
C SER A 888 -37.48 -14.55 -7.40
N PHE A 889 -37.24 -13.98 -6.22
CA PHE A 889 -36.88 -14.66 -5.00
C PHE A 889 -37.61 -14.02 -3.83
N THR A 890 -38.44 -14.81 -3.16
CA THR A 890 -39.22 -14.33 -2.00
C THR A 890 -38.51 -14.66 -0.70
N PHE A 891 -38.46 -13.70 0.21
CA PHE A 891 -37.93 -13.89 1.56
C PHE A 891 -38.81 -13.17 2.60
N THR A 892 -38.53 -13.34 3.88
CA THR A 892 -39.36 -12.77 4.97
C THR A 892 -38.51 -12.03 5.98
N SER A 893 -38.81 -10.76 6.21
CA SER A 893 -38.27 -9.99 7.35
C SER A 893 -39.27 -10.01 8.50
N ASN A 894 -38.75 -9.98 9.73
CA ASN A 894 -39.57 -9.79 10.92
C ASN A 894 -39.72 -8.31 11.32
N GLY A 895 -39.01 -7.39 10.64
CA GLY A 895 -39.04 -5.97 10.93
C GLY A 895 -38.35 -5.56 12.23
N GLN A 896 -37.41 -6.36 12.72
CA GLN A 896 -36.72 -6.10 13.99
C GLN A 896 -35.27 -5.62 13.85
N PHE A 897 -34.78 -5.50 12.62
CA PHE A 897 -33.43 -5.04 12.31
C PHE A 897 -33.49 -3.61 11.77
N ASN A 898 -32.35 -2.93 11.78
CA ASN A 898 -32.28 -1.49 11.50
C ASN A 898 -31.65 -1.20 10.15
N ARG A 899 -30.83 -2.11 9.64
CA ARG A 899 -30.07 -1.95 8.41
C ARG A 899 -30.10 -3.23 7.61
N TRP A 900 -29.81 -3.17 6.32
CA TRP A 900 -29.65 -4.35 5.48
C TRP A 900 -28.59 -4.14 4.41
N TYR A 901 -28.04 -5.27 3.93
CA TYR A 901 -27.13 -5.33 2.80
C TYR A 901 -27.60 -6.44 1.86
N LEU A 902 -27.77 -6.11 0.59
CA LEU A 902 -28.05 -7.06 -0.48
C LEU A 902 -26.84 -7.07 -1.40
N GLU A 903 -26.31 -8.24 -1.68
CA GLU A 903 -25.26 -8.48 -2.67
C GLU A 903 -25.76 -9.44 -3.73
N VAL A 904 -25.46 -9.14 -4.98
CA VAL A 904 -25.81 -9.96 -6.13
C VAL A 904 -24.58 -10.09 -7.01
N THR A 905 -24.26 -11.31 -7.41
CA THR A 905 -23.24 -11.55 -8.43
C THR A 905 -23.87 -11.92 -9.76
N VAL A 906 -23.35 -11.36 -10.85
CA VAL A 906 -23.82 -11.60 -12.22
C VAL A 906 -22.65 -11.72 -13.19
N SER A 907 -22.85 -12.43 -14.29
CA SER A 907 -21.90 -12.49 -15.41
C SER A 907 -22.48 -11.80 -16.65
N ALA A 908 -21.62 -11.46 -17.61
CA ALA A 908 -21.97 -10.72 -18.83
C ALA A 908 -22.81 -9.46 -18.55
N ALA A 909 -22.36 -8.70 -17.54
CA ALA A 909 -23.00 -7.47 -17.09
C ALA A 909 -22.20 -6.22 -17.50
N GLY A 910 -21.26 -6.34 -18.47
CA GLY A 910 -20.37 -5.26 -18.87
C GLY A 910 -21.03 -4.15 -19.67
N GLU A 911 -22.21 -4.43 -20.22
CA GLU A 911 -23.03 -3.44 -20.89
C GLU A 911 -23.83 -2.60 -19.87
N GLU A 912 -23.85 -1.29 -20.04
CA GLU A 912 -24.68 -0.40 -19.22
C GLU A 912 -26.17 -0.64 -19.46
N ASP A 913 -27.00 -0.42 -18.44
CA ASP A 913 -28.46 -0.57 -18.49
C ASP A 913 -28.98 -1.94 -18.96
N SER A 914 -28.13 -2.95 -18.87
CA SER A 914 -28.36 -4.27 -19.45
C SER A 914 -29.07 -5.25 -18.50
N LEU A 915 -29.09 -4.92 -17.21
CA LEU A 915 -29.79 -5.63 -16.15
C LEU A 915 -30.71 -4.65 -15.40
N GLU A 916 -31.69 -5.21 -14.71
CA GLU A 916 -32.49 -4.48 -13.74
C GLU A 916 -32.68 -5.36 -12.50
N PHE A 917 -32.39 -4.77 -11.34
CA PHE A 917 -32.56 -5.39 -10.03
C PHE A 917 -33.71 -4.68 -9.32
N LEU A 918 -34.65 -5.44 -8.75
CA LEU A 918 -35.79 -4.88 -8.04
C LEU A 918 -35.93 -5.51 -6.65
N LEU A 919 -36.15 -4.68 -5.64
CA LEU A 919 -36.53 -5.08 -4.28
C LEU A 919 -37.94 -4.54 -3.99
N ASP A 920 -38.89 -5.45 -3.77
CA ASP A 920 -40.32 -5.15 -3.59
C ASP A 920 -40.96 -4.36 -4.74
N GLY A 921 -40.40 -4.52 -5.94
CA GLY A 921 -40.85 -3.80 -7.14
C GLY A 921 -40.16 -2.44 -7.34
N GLU A 922 -39.35 -1.99 -6.38
CA GLU A 922 -38.52 -0.79 -6.51
C GLU A 922 -37.19 -1.13 -7.18
N VAL A 923 -36.81 -0.36 -8.20
CA VAL A 923 -35.55 -0.58 -8.93
C VAL A 923 -34.38 -0.14 -8.06
N LEU A 924 -33.43 -1.05 -7.86
CA LEU A 924 -32.19 -0.76 -7.15
C LEU A 924 -31.20 -0.08 -8.11
N PRO A 925 -30.54 1.01 -7.68
CA PRO A 925 -29.59 1.73 -8.51
C PRO A 925 -28.34 0.89 -8.70
N TRP A 926 -27.98 0.59 -9.93
CA TRP A 926 -26.77 -0.17 -10.24
C TRP A 926 -26.11 0.44 -11.47
N LYS A 927 -24.80 0.25 -11.58
CA LYS A 927 -24.00 0.67 -12.73
C LYS A 927 -23.12 -0.50 -13.13
N SER A 928 -22.94 -0.71 -14.42
CA SER A 928 -22.01 -1.74 -14.88
C SER A 928 -20.60 -1.47 -14.36
N SER A 929 -19.88 -2.52 -13.99
CA SER A 929 -18.45 -2.45 -13.78
C SER A 929 -17.65 -2.38 -15.09
N GLY A 930 -18.32 -2.54 -16.24
CA GLY A 930 -17.73 -2.52 -17.58
C GLY A 930 -17.18 -3.86 -18.06
N PHE A 931 -17.43 -4.94 -17.32
CA PHE A 931 -16.87 -6.26 -17.60
C PHE A 931 -17.91 -7.37 -17.67
N ASP A 932 -17.66 -8.33 -18.55
CA ASP A 932 -18.52 -9.51 -18.72
C ASP A 932 -18.15 -10.69 -17.81
N ASP A 933 -17.12 -10.52 -16.98
CA ASP A 933 -16.73 -11.51 -15.98
C ASP A 933 -17.78 -11.62 -14.86
N ARG A 934 -17.52 -12.43 -13.83
CA ARG A 934 -18.36 -12.45 -12.63
C ARG A 934 -18.14 -11.19 -11.79
N GLU A 935 -19.18 -10.36 -11.74
CA GLU A 935 -19.23 -9.08 -11.03
C GLU A 935 -19.98 -9.19 -9.71
N PHE A 936 -19.67 -8.29 -8.77
CA PHE A 936 -20.31 -8.20 -7.45
C PHE A 936 -20.97 -6.82 -7.33
N TYR A 937 -22.28 -6.80 -7.05
CA TYR A 937 -23.06 -5.57 -6.88
C TYR A 937 -23.74 -5.59 -5.52
N GLY A 938 -23.56 -4.51 -4.75
CA GLY A 938 -24.04 -4.40 -3.38
C GLY A 938 -24.94 -3.19 -3.18
N TRP A 939 -25.97 -3.34 -2.34
CA TRP A 939 -26.89 -2.29 -1.93
C TRP A 939 -27.07 -2.30 -0.43
N TYR A 940 -27.04 -1.12 0.18
CA TYR A 940 -27.28 -0.94 1.60
C TYR A 940 -28.60 -0.19 1.82
N GLY A 941 -29.29 -0.54 2.90
CA GLY A 941 -30.37 0.28 3.43
C GLY A 941 -30.14 0.57 4.90
N ASP A 942 -30.27 1.84 5.26
CA ASP A 942 -30.15 2.33 6.63
C ASP A 942 -31.49 2.32 7.39
N GLU A 943 -32.57 1.97 6.68
CA GLU A 943 -33.88 1.67 7.25
C GLU A 943 -34.16 0.17 7.12
N GLY A 944 -34.48 -0.48 8.24
CA GLY A 944 -34.79 -1.90 8.30
C GLY A 944 -35.99 -2.27 7.43
N LEU A 945 -35.99 -3.49 6.89
CA LEU A 945 -37.12 -3.96 6.08
C LEU A 945 -38.37 -4.10 6.95
N SER A 946 -39.55 -3.84 6.36
CA SER A 946 -40.82 -4.00 7.07
C SER A 946 -41.06 -5.46 7.50
N SER A 947 -41.89 -5.68 8.52
CA SER A 947 -42.31 -7.05 8.85
C SER A 947 -43.20 -7.60 7.73
N GLY A 948 -42.82 -8.74 7.13
CA GLY A 948 -43.61 -9.34 6.06
C GLY A 948 -42.79 -10.08 5.00
N SER A 949 -43.49 -10.43 3.92
CA SER A 949 -42.89 -11.06 2.74
C SER A 949 -42.33 -9.98 1.82
N HIS A 950 -41.11 -10.18 1.37
CA HIS A 950 -40.40 -9.34 0.43
C HIS A 950 -40.07 -10.12 -0.83
N ASN A 951 -39.83 -9.43 -1.94
CA ASN A 951 -39.49 -10.04 -3.22
C ASN A 951 -38.31 -9.32 -3.86
N PHE A 952 -37.24 -10.05 -4.11
CA PHE A 952 -36.12 -9.59 -4.91
C PHE A 952 -36.20 -10.19 -6.32
N SER A 953 -35.99 -9.40 -7.36
CA SER A 953 -36.01 -9.89 -8.74
C SER A 953 -34.94 -9.28 -9.62
N VAL A 954 -34.47 -10.07 -10.58
CA VAL A 954 -33.49 -9.65 -11.58
C VAL A 954 -34.03 -9.97 -12.96
N ARG A 955 -33.87 -9.04 -13.91
CA ARG A 955 -34.17 -9.28 -15.31
C ARG A 955 -33.09 -8.74 -16.21
N SER A 956 -32.90 -9.38 -17.36
CA SER A 956 -32.15 -8.77 -18.45
C SER A 956 -33.00 -7.76 -19.20
N LYS A 957 -32.37 -6.65 -19.59
CA LYS A 957 -32.97 -5.65 -20.47
C LYS A 957 -32.50 -5.83 -21.92
N THR A 958 -31.30 -6.37 -22.12
CA THR A 958 -30.70 -6.66 -23.42
C THR A 958 -30.31 -8.15 -23.54
N ASP A 959 -30.01 -8.62 -24.74
CA ASP A 959 -29.34 -9.92 -24.88
C ASP A 959 -27.87 -9.80 -24.42
N SER A 960 -27.24 -10.92 -24.03
CA SER A 960 -25.79 -10.91 -23.83
C SER A 960 -25.09 -10.58 -25.17
N THR A 961 -24.21 -9.60 -25.16
CA THR A 961 -23.33 -9.30 -26.30
C THR A 961 -22.09 -10.19 -26.32
N ASN A 962 -21.82 -10.89 -25.21
CA ASN A 962 -20.72 -11.80 -25.08
C ASN A 962 -21.09 -13.19 -25.65
N PRO A 963 -20.40 -13.67 -26.70
CA PRO A 963 -20.73 -14.95 -27.34
C PRO A 963 -20.35 -16.17 -26.48
N ASP A 964 -19.42 -15.99 -25.54
CA ASP A 964 -18.80 -17.08 -24.78
C ASP A 964 -19.31 -17.14 -23.32
N ILE A 965 -19.88 -16.04 -22.81
CA ILE A 965 -20.37 -15.92 -21.44
C ILE A 965 -21.87 -15.59 -21.44
N PRO A 966 -22.72 -16.46 -20.88
CA PRO A 966 -24.13 -16.13 -20.71
C PRO A 966 -24.31 -15.10 -19.60
N ARG A 967 -25.34 -14.28 -19.77
CA ARG A 967 -25.79 -13.33 -18.76
C ARG A 967 -26.53 -14.06 -17.66
N MET A 968 -25.84 -14.30 -16.55
CA MET A 968 -26.37 -15.11 -15.45
C MET A 968 -26.53 -14.32 -14.17
N ILE A 969 -27.59 -14.65 -13.42
CA ILE A 969 -27.57 -14.45 -11.98
C ILE A 969 -26.72 -15.57 -11.38
N CYS A 970 -25.59 -15.21 -10.79
CA CYS A 970 -24.63 -16.16 -10.24
C CYS A 970 -24.92 -16.44 -8.76
N SER A 971 -25.09 -15.40 -7.94
CA SER A 971 -25.49 -15.51 -6.53
C SER A 971 -26.27 -14.30 -6.04
N ILE A 972 -27.02 -14.45 -4.97
CA ILE A 972 -27.75 -13.40 -4.26
C ILE A 972 -27.59 -13.65 -2.78
N SER A 973 -27.24 -12.65 -1.98
CA SER A 973 -27.24 -12.69 -0.53
C SER A 973 -27.84 -11.41 0.08
N LEU A 974 -28.82 -11.51 0.97
CA LEU A 974 -29.37 -10.38 1.73
C LEU A 974 -29.25 -10.64 3.23
N HIS A 975 -28.68 -9.68 3.94
CA HIS A 975 -28.51 -9.66 5.39
C HIS A 975 -29.24 -8.46 5.98
N GLU A 976 -29.77 -8.64 7.19
CA GLU A 976 -30.20 -7.53 8.03
C GLU A 976 -29.33 -7.44 9.29
N TYR A 977 -29.07 -6.22 9.76
CA TYR A 977 -28.17 -5.90 10.86
C TYR A 977 -28.86 -5.03 11.92
N GLY A 978 -28.45 -5.20 13.17
CA GLY A 978 -28.86 -4.33 14.28
C GLY A 978 -28.31 -2.91 14.14
N THR A 979 -28.43 -2.10 15.18
CA THR A 979 -27.82 -0.76 15.22
C THR A 979 -26.28 -0.82 15.21
N GLU A 980 -25.58 0.31 15.12
CA GLU A 980 -24.10 0.35 15.19
C GLU A 980 -23.56 -0.21 16.52
N GLU A 981 -24.34 -0.12 17.61
CA GLU A 981 -23.99 -0.71 18.91
C GLU A 981 -24.17 -2.24 18.94
N GLU A 982 -25.13 -2.75 18.15
CA GLU A 982 -25.45 -4.18 18.09
C GLU A 982 -24.66 -4.92 17.00
N PHE A 983 -24.27 -4.23 15.93
CA PHE A 983 -23.51 -4.77 14.81
C PHE A 983 -22.51 -3.73 14.29
N VAL A 984 -21.23 -3.92 14.59
CA VAL A 984 -20.18 -3.00 14.14
C VAL A 984 -19.75 -3.35 12.72
N MET A 985 -19.96 -2.42 11.77
CA MET A 985 -19.64 -2.63 10.35
C MET A 985 -18.14 -2.55 10.03
N SER A 986 -17.34 -1.97 10.93
CA SER A 986 -15.91 -1.74 10.70
C SER A 986 -15.15 -3.03 10.36
N PRO A 987 -14.34 -3.07 9.28
CA PRO A 987 -13.58 -4.25 8.90
C PRO A 987 -12.51 -4.62 9.95
N ASP A 988 -12.00 -3.64 10.70
CA ASP A 988 -10.95 -3.86 11.70
C ASP A 988 -11.50 -4.31 13.07
N HIS A 989 -12.82 -4.39 13.23
CA HIS A 989 -13.43 -4.85 14.46
C HIS A 989 -13.48 -6.38 14.51
N VAL A 990 -12.83 -6.95 15.52
CA VAL A 990 -12.84 -8.40 15.77
C VAL A 990 -13.86 -8.73 16.86
N SER A 991 -14.84 -9.56 16.52
CA SER A 991 -15.94 -9.98 17.38
C SER A 991 -16.43 -11.39 17.00
N ALA A 992 -17.67 -11.74 17.32
CA ALA A 992 -18.33 -12.95 16.83
C ALA A 992 -19.45 -12.57 15.86
N TYR A 993 -19.10 -12.46 14.59
CA TYR A 993 -20.05 -12.19 13.52
C TYR A 993 -20.75 -13.48 13.09
N PRO A 994 -22.08 -13.52 12.99
CA PRO A 994 -22.77 -14.71 12.54
C PRO A 994 -22.54 -14.95 11.04
N THR A 995 -22.46 -16.22 10.66
CA THR A 995 -22.37 -16.71 9.28
C THR A 995 -23.12 -18.04 9.17
N TRP A 996 -23.64 -18.39 8.00
CA TRP A 996 -24.53 -19.55 7.84
C TRP A 996 -24.04 -20.50 6.77
N ASP A 997 -23.93 -21.78 7.13
CA ASP A 997 -23.58 -22.83 6.19
C ASP A 997 -24.71 -23.22 5.23
N THR A 998 -24.40 -24.08 4.26
CA THR A 998 -25.38 -24.54 3.26
C THR A 998 -26.59 -25.30 3.87
N TRP A 999 -26.47 -25.77 5.12
CA TRP A 999 -27.57 -26.36 5.89
C TRP A 999 -28.30 -25.34 6.77
N ARG A 1000 -27.98 -24.05 6.61
CA ARG A 1000 -28.48 -22.91 7.39
C ARG A 1000 -28.11 -22.98 8.88
N THR A 1001 -27.04 -23.69 9.22
CA THR A 1001 -26.53 -23.73 10.58
C THR A 1001 -25.72 -22.47 10.84
N LYS A 1002 -26.10 -21.73 11.88
CA LYS A 1002 -25.36 -20.54 12.30
C LYS A 1002 -24.01 -20.94 12.90
N ARG A 1003 -22.96 -20.29 12.43
CA ARG A 1003 -21.58 -20.31 12.92
C ARG A 1003 -21.17 -18.86 13.22
N TYR A 1004 -19.97 -18.69 13.77
CA TYR A 1004 -19.36 -17.39 13.97
C TYR A 1004 -18.04 -17.28 13.26
N ARG A 1005 -17.72 -16.07 12.84
CA ARG A 1005 -16.46 -15.65 12.22
C ARG A 1005 -15.89 -14.39 12.90
N PRO A 1006 -14.60 -14.07 12.72
CA PRO A 1006 -13.94 -13.07 13.56
C PRO A 1006 -14.23 -11.62 13.16
N THR A 1007 -14.47 -11.34 11.88
CA THR A 1007 -14.65 -9.95 11.38
C THR A 1007 -15.89 -9.83 10.49
N ASN A 1008 -16.36 -8.61 10.23
CA ASN A 1008 -17.47 -8.38 9.29
C ASN A 1008 -17.02 -8.50 7.83
N GLU A 1009 -16.14 -7.62 7.35
CA GLU A 1009 -15.69 -7.62 5.94
C GLU A 1009 -14.16 -7.46 5.85
N GLY A 1010 -13.46 -7.55 6.99
CA GLY A 1010 -12.00 -7.39 7.10
C GLY A 1010 -11.21 -8.69 6.91
N CYS A 1011 -11.85 -9.75 6.43
CA CYS A 1011 -11.18 -11.00 6.10
C CYS A 1011 -11.39 -11.36 4.64
N LEU A 1012 -10.30 -11.70 3.95
CA LEU A 1012 -10.31 -12.26 2.60
C LEU A 1012 -11.20 -13.52 2.48
N MET A 1013 -11.31 -14.32 3.56
CA MET A 1013 -12.19 -15.50 3.60
C MET A 1013 -13.69 -15.15 3.55
N ARG A 1014 -14.05 -13.90 3.82
CA ARG A 1014 -15.40 -13.36 3.67
C ARG A 1014 -15.54 -12.62 2.36
N ASN A 1015 -14.70 -11.61 2.19
CA ASN A 1015 -14.74 -10.68 1.09
C ASN A 1015 -13.48 -10.89 0.26
N MET A 1016 -13.61 -11.63 -0.83
CA MET A 1016 -12.47 -11.95 -1.69
C MET A 1016 -11.86 -10.70 -2.34
N THR A 1017 -12.61 -9.59 -2.45
CA THR A 1017 -12.06 -8.31 -2.92
C THR A 1017 -11.12 -7.65 -1.90
N HIS A 1018 -11.17 -8.09 -0.63
CA HIS A 1018 -10.23 -7.67 0.40
C HIS A 1018 -8.87 -8.36 0.19
N ASN A 1019 -7.77 -7.63 0.39
CA ASN A 1019 -6.41 -8.13 0.14
C ASN A 1019 -5.67 -8.57 1.41
N ARG A 1020 -6.38 -8.75 2.53
CA ARG A 1020 -5.80 -9.16 3.82
C ARG A 1020 -6.67 -10.20 4.51
N PHE A 1021 -6.01 -11.12 5.19
CA PHE A 1021 -6.65 -12.01 6.14
C PHE A 1021 -6.93 -11.27 7.43
N CYS A 1022 -7.99 -11.65 8.15
CA CYS A 1022 -8.18 -11.12 9.49
C CYS A 1022 -7.04 -11.59 10.43
N PRO A 1023 -6.79 -10.89 11.55
CA PRO A 1023 -5.69 -11.23 12.44
C PRO A 1023 -5.71 -12.67 12.98
N VAL A 1024 -6.90 -13.27 13.09
CA VAL A 1024 -7.09 -14.66 13.52
C VAL A 1024 -6.58 -15.66 12.47
N CYS A 1025 -6.93 -15.43 11.21
CA CYS A 1025 -6.41 -16.23 10.10
C CYS A 1025 -4.90 -16.03 9.94
N GLN A 1026 -4.40 -14.81 10.16
CA GLN A 1026 -2.97 -14.51 10.11
C GLN A 1026 -2.17 -15.25 11.20
N GLU A 1027 -2.66 -15.22 12.44
CA GLU A 1027 -2.08 -15.99 13.55
C GLU A 1027 -2.12 -17.51 13.25
N GLY A 1028 -3.23 -18.00 12.69
CA GLY A 1028 -3.36 -19.39 12.28
C GLY A 1028 -2.35 -19.81 11.19
N MET A 1029 -2.07 -18.93 10.22
CA MET A 1029 -1.03 -19.16 9.21
C MET A 1029 0.36 -19.26 9.86
N TRP A 1030 0.72 -18.32 10.74
CA TRP A 1030 1.98 -18.42 11.50
C TRP A 1030 2.08 -19.74 12.26
N ALA A 1031 1.02 -20.12 12.95
CA ALA A 1031 0.97 -21.38 13.68
C ALA A 1031 1.13 -22.58 12.75
N GLN A 1032 0.54 -22.59 11.55
CA GLN A 1032 0.66 -23.70 10.61
C GLN A 1032 2.05 -23.77 9.98
N PHE A 1033 2.64 -22.65 9.57
CA PHE A 1033 3.96 -22.64 8.94
C PHE A 1033 5.07 -22.99 9.93
N LEU A 1034 5.05 -22.42 11.13
CA LEU A 1034 6.09 -22.66 12.14
C LEU A 1034 6.04 -24.07 12.75
N GLU A 1035 5.02 -24.88 12.46
CA GLU A 1035 5.04 -26.31 12.77
C GLU A 1035 6.08 -27.09 11.97
N ARG A 1036 6.34 -26.70 10.72
CA ARG A 1036 7.33 -27.36 9.84
C ARG A 1036 8.64 -26.58 9.76
N ILE A 1037 8.59 -25.28 9.99
CA ILE A 1037 9.71 -24.35 9.78
C ILE A 1037 10.37 -24.00 11.11
N SER A 1038 11.69 -24.04 11.14
CA SER A 1038 12.55 -23.50 12.19
C SER A 1038 12.88 -22.03 11.91
N LEU A 1039 12.94 -21.20 12.95
CA LEU A 1039 13.45 -19.82 12.83
C LEU A 1039 14.96 -19.77 12.50
N ILE A 1040 15.68 -20.85 12.80
CA ILE A 1040 17.12 -21.00 12.56
C ILE A 1040 17.32 -21.89 11.32
N ASP A 1041 18.01 -21.35 10.32
CA ASP A 1041 18.42 -22.06 9.11
C ASP A 1041 19.70 -22.87 9.37
N GLU A 1042 20.72 -22.24 9.96
CA GLU A 1042 22.00 -22.87 10.24
C GLU A 1042 22.71 -22.23 11.44
N VAL A 1043 23.58 -22.99 12.12
CA VAL A 1043 24.59 -22.45 13.03
C VAL A 1043 25.98 -22.79 12.51
N ALA A 1044 26.68 -21.78 11.99
CA ALA A 1044 28.01 -21.94 11.40
C ALA A 1044 29.10 -21.67 12.45
N VAL A 1045 29.96 -22.66 12.70
CA VAL A 1045 31.11 -22.54 13.61
C VAL A 1045 32.39 -22.39 12.78
N SER A 1046 33.11 -21.29 12.98
CA SER A 1046 34.35 -21.02 12.26
C SER A 1046 35.44 -22.03 12.59
N ASN A 1047 36.13 -22.50 11.54
CA ASN A 1047 37.31 -23.34 11.68
C ASN A 1047 38.53 -22.58 12.22
N ALA A 1048 38.52 -21.25 12.16
CA ALA A 1048 39.59 -20.39 12.67
C ALA A 1048 39.39 -20.10 14.17
N THR A 1049 40.49 -20.18 14.93
CA THR A 1049 40.52 -19.83 16.35
C THR A 1049 41.15 -18.45 16.53
N SER A 1050 40.45 -17.57 17.24
CA SER A 1050 40.90 -16.23 17.61
C SER A 1050 42.07 -16.29 18.61
N SER A 1051 42.84 -15.21 18.71
CA SER A 1051 44.03 -15.15 19.59
C SER A 1051 43.73 -15.33 21.08
N ASP A 1052 42.46 -15.18 21.49
CA ASP A 1052 41.95 -15.39 22.84
C ASP A 1052 41.38 -16.82 23.07
N GLY A 1053 41.44 -17.70 22.07
CA GLY A 1053 40.95 -19.08 22.15
C GLY A 1053 39.46 -19.25 21.82
N THR A 1054 38.77 -18.18 21.41
CA THR A 1054 37.38 -18.24 20.95
C THR A 1054 37.28 -18.60 19.45
N ARG A 1055 36.10 -19.03 19.00
CA ARG A 1055 35.76 -19.21 17.59
C ARG A 1055 34.55 -18.34 17.26
N GLU A 1056 34.55 -17.74 16.09
CA GLU A 1056 33.37 -17.06 15.58
C GLU A 1056 32.25 -18.08 15.32
N VAL A 1057 31.06 -17.81 15.84
CA VAL A 1057 29.85 -18.59 15.62
C VAL A 1057 28.78 -17.66 15.10
N ALA A 1058 28.22 -17.99 13.93
CA ALA A 1058 27.13 -17.26 13.31
C ALA A 1058 25.84 -18.09 13.34
N VAL A 1059 24.73 -17.48 13.73
CA VAL A 1059 23.38 -18.07 13.57
C VAL A 1059 22.70 -17.43 12.36
N GLU A 1060 22.37 -18.26 11.38
CA GLU A 1060 21.55 -17.86 10.25
C GLU A 1060 20.08 -18.14 10.56
N THR A 1061 19.23 -17.15 10.38
CA THR A 1061 17.80 -17.24 10.65
C THR A 1061 16.98 -16.91 9.42
N LEU A 1062 15.68 -17.23 9.49
CA LEU A 1062 14.69 -16.63 8.60
C LEU A 1062 14.86 -15.11 8.58
N LYS A 1063 14.65 -14.50 7.41
CA LYS A 1063 14.77 -13.05 7.21
C LYS A 1063 13.52 -12.34 7.74
N LEU A 1064 13.33 -12.40 9.06
CA LEU A 1064 12.20 -11.84 9.83
C LEU A 1064 12.69 -10.74 10.78
N GLY A 1065 11.76 -9.95 11.32
CA GLY A 1065 12.04 -8.82 12.20
C GLY A 1065 12.99 -7.82 11.56
N GLN A 1066 14.05 -7.48 12.27
CA GLN A 1066 15.13 -6.58 11.81
C GLN A 1066 15.95 -7.14 10.63
N LEU A 1067 15.77 -8.41 10.26
CA LEU A 1067 16.46 -9.02 9.12
C LEU A 1067 15.61 -9.08 7.86
N ARG A 1068 14.38 -8.56 7.91
CA ARG A 1068 13.56 -8.42 6.70
C ARG A 1068 14.29 -7.56 5.69
N ALA A 1069 13.96 -7.81 4.43
CA ALA A 1069 14.22 -6.81 3.42
C ALA A 1069 13.62 -5.47 3.86
N PRO A 1070 14.25 -4.31 3.55
CA PRO A 1070 13.58 -3.04 3.79
C PRO A 1070 12.25 -3.00 3.04
N GLY A 1071 11.35 -2.05 3.25
CA GLY A 1071 9.94 -2.01 2.76
C GLY A 1071 9.06 -3.28 2.87
N ASN A 1072 9.58 -4.40 3.39
CA ASN A 1072 8.85 -5.59 3.81
C ASN A 1072 8.72 -5.66 5.34
N GLU A 1073 9.17 -4.63 6.07
CA GLU A 1073 9.18 -4.60 7.53
C GLU A 1073 7.75 -4.71 8.09
N VAL A 1074 7.63 -5.44 9.21
CA VAL A 1074 6.37 -5.57 9.96
C VAL A 1074 6.54 -4.81 11.27
N SER A 1075 5.78 -3.73 11.45
CA SER A 1075 5.89 -2.86 12.62
C SER A 1075 5.66 -3.62 13.93
N GLY A 1076 6.67 -3.64 14.81
CA GLY A 1076 6.61 -4.36 16.09
C GLY A 1076 7.06 -5.82 16.02
N GLU A 1077 7.54 -6.28 14.85
CA GLU A 1077 8.19 -7.58 14.70
C GLU A 1077 9.70 -7.50 14.97
N SER A 1078 10.26 -8.47 15.70
CA SER A 1078 11.69 -8.58 15.98
C SER A 1078 12.12 -10.02 16.23
N LEU A 1079 13.38 -10.34 15.94
CA LEU A 1079 14.03 -11.58 16.36
C LEU A 1079 14.90 -11.31 17.58
N GLU A 1080 14.60 -11.96 18.69
CA GLU A 1080 15.39 -11.92 19.93
C GLU A 1080 16.33 -13.12 19.97
N VAL A 1081 17.63 -12.90 20.18
CA VAL A 1081 18.66 -13.96 20.14
C VAL A 1081 19.33 -14.11 21.51
N ARG A 1082 19.32 -15.32 22.07
CA ARG A 1082 19.95 -15.64 23.36
C ARG A 1082 20.94 -16.78 23.20
N TRP A 1083 22.10 -16.65 23.81
CA TRP A 1083 23.17 -17.65 23.79
C TRP A 1083 23.37 -18.23 25.20
N LEU A 1084 23.34 -19.55 25.31
CA LEU A 1084 23.56 -20.27 26.56
C LEU A 1084 24.82 -21.13 26.43
N LYS A 1085 25.69 -21.04 27.43
CA LYS A 1085 26.85 -21.93 27.61
C LYS A 1085 26.57 -22.83 28.80
N ASP A 1086 26.61 -24.14 28.61
CA ASP A 1086 26.33 -25.12 29.67
C ASP A 1086 24.97 -24.91 30.39
N ASN A 1087 23.96 -24.41 29.66
CA ASN A 1087 22.62 -23.99 30.12
C ASN A 1087 22.57 -22.68 30.96
N GLU A 1088 23.66 -21.92 31.03
CA GLU A 1088 23.68 -20.58 31.62
C GLU A 1088 23.72 -19.51 30.52
N GLU A 1089 22.86 -18.50 30.61
CA GLU A 1089 22.77 -17.43 29.61
C GLU A 1089 23.98 -16.49 29.66
N VAL A 1090 24.58 -16.23 28.50
CA VAL A 1090 25.66 -15.27 28.32
C VAL A 1090 25.07 -13.93 27.88
N VAL A 1091 24.63 -13.13 28.85
CA VAL A 1091 23.93 -11.83 28.63
C VAL A 1091 24.72 -10.85 27.73
N ALA A 1092 26.05 -10.96 27.68
CA ALA A 1092 26.87 -10.14 26.80
C ALA A 1092 26.63 -10.39 25.31
N PHE A 1093 25.99 -11.51 24.95
CA PHE A 1093 25.71 -11.94 23.57
C PHE A 1093 24.24 -11.76 23.16
N THR A 1094 23.40 -11.16 24.02
CA THR A 1094 21.99 -10.92 23.70
C THR A 1094 21.84 -10.13 22.39
N ASP A 1095 20.95 -10.59 21.53
CA ASP A 1095 20.59 -10.05 20.21
C ASP A 1095 21.73 -9.96 19.19
N GLN A 1096 22.83 -10.68 19.43
CA GLN A 1096 23.92 -10.83 18.46
C GLN A 1096 23.73 -12.07 17.60
N PHE A 1097 23.81 -11.92 16.28
CA PHE A 1097 23.75 -13.02 15.31
C PHE A 1097 25.12 -13.65 15.03
N VAL A 1098 26.20 -12.96 15.43
CA VAL A 1098 27.58 -13.44 15.33
C VAL A 1098 28.27 -13.17 16.67
N VAL A 1099 28.85 -14.22 17.27
CA VAL A 1099 29.52 -14.15 18.57
C VAL A 1099 30.87 -14.84 18.53
N ASN A 1100 31.76 -14.46 19.44
CA ASN A 1100 33.02 -15.17 19.67
C ASN A 1100 32.85 -16.11 20.87
N ALA A 1101 32.65 -17.40 20.59
CA ALA A 1101 32.33 -18.41 21.59
C ALA A 1101 33.57 -19.22 22.01
N GLU A 1102 33.71 -19.47 23.30
CA GLU A 1102 34.73 -20.38 23.84
C GLU A 1102 34.38 -21.85 23.53
N ALA A 1103 35.38 -22.73 23.56
CA ALA A 1103 35.16 -24.17 23.45
C ALA A 1103 34.18 -24.68 24.53
N GLY A 1104 33.21 -25.51 24.12
CA GLY A 1104 32.18 -26.03 25.04
C GLY A 1104 30.86 -26.37 24.35
N SER A 1105 29.87 -26.72 25.18
CA SER A 1105 28.49 -26.96 24.73
C SER A 1105 27.70 -25.66 24.76
N TRP A 1106 27.12 -25.31 23.62
CA TRP A 1106 26.35 -24.09 23.44
C TRP A 1106 24.92 -24.40 22.97
N GLU A 1107 24.01 -23.49 23.29
CA GLU A 1107 22.67 -23.44 22.74
C GLU A 1107 22.39 -22.01 22.31
N VAL A 1108 21.91 -21.83 21.07
CA VAL A 1108 21.35 -20.56 20.61
C VAL A 1108 19.84 -20.70 20.57
N VAL A 1109 19.14 -19.70 21.11
CA VAL A 1109 17.68 -19.62 21.16
C VAL A 1109 17.26 -18.36 20.42
N VAL A 1110 16.42 -18.52 19.40
CA VAL A 1110 15.85 -17.43 18.61
C VAL A 1110 14.36 -17.38 18.87
N HIS A 1111 13.86 -16.21 19.29
CA HIS A 1111 12.44 -15.96 19.53
C HIS A 1111 11.91 -14.91 18.56
N LEU A 1112 10.82 -15.22 17.86
CA LEU A 1112 10.10 -14.27 17.02
C LEU A 1112 9.04 -13.55 17.83
N LYS A 1113 9.23 -12.24 18.01
CA LYS A 1113 8.16 -11.35 18.44
C LYS A 1113 7.45 -10.84 17.20
N SER A 1114 6.14 -11.01 17.12
CA SER A 1114 5.33 -10.52 16.00
C SER A 1114 4.00 -9.95 16.49
N PRO A 1115 3.54 -8.79 15.97
CA PRO A 1115 2.22 -8.25 16.31
C PRO A 1115 1.08 -9.11 15.76
N GLU A 1116 1.37 -10.02 14.81
CA GLU A 1116 0.42 -10.92 14.16
C GLU A 1116 0.16 -12.21 14.97
N VAL A 1117 0.85 -12.39 16.10
CA VAL A 1117 0.66 -13.54 17.00
C VAL A 1117 0.48 -13.04 18.44
N ARG A 1118 -0.73 -13.23 18.99
CA ARG A 1118 -1.07 -12.95 20.39
C ARG A 1118 -1.05 -14.19 21.28
N ASN A 1119 -1.18 -15.38 20.69
CA ASN A 1119 -1.23 -16.63 21.43
C ASN A 1119 -0.39 -17.73 20.78
N ASP A 1120 0.67 -18.17 21.47
CA ASP A 1120 1.53 -19.27 21.04
C ASP A 1120 1.61 -20.38 22.12
N PRO A 1121 0.55 -21.20 22.27
CA PRO A 1121 0.49 -22.22 23.31
C PRO A 1121 1.45 -23.40 23.08
N ARG A 1122 2.10 -23.45 21.91
CA ARG A 1122 3.01 -24.53 21.49
C ARG A 1122 4.47 -24.09 21.40
N ASP A 1123 4.77 -22.83 21.72
CA ASP A 1123 6.12 -22.26 21.68
C ASP A 1123 6.75 -22.37 20.27
N LEU A 1124 5.94 -22.20 19.23
CA LEU A 1124 6.36 -22.23 17.83
C LEU A 1124 7.17 -20.99 17.43
N LEU A 1125 6.98 -19.88 18.14
CA LEU A 1125 7.76 -18.65 17.99
C LEU A 1125 9.19 -18.78 18.53
N THR A 1126 9.56 -19.91 19.13
CA THR A 1126 10.91 -20.13 19.67
C THR A 1126 11.58 -21.32 19.01
N SER A 1127 12.76 -21.12 18.42
CA SER A 1127 13.62 -22.21 17.93
C SER A 1127 14.93 -22.22 18.70
N SER A 1128 15.48 -23.40 18.99
CA SER A 1128 16.81 -23.52 19.56
C SER A 1128 17.63 -24.62 18.91
N VAL A 1129 18.95 -24.38 18.85
CA VAL A 1129 19.92 -25.34 18.31
C VAL A 1129 21.05 -25.50 19.31
N ARG A 1130 21.33 -26.75 19.67
CA ARG A 1130 22.49 -27.14 20.48
C ARG A 1130 23.64 -27.56 19.59
N PHE A 1131 24.82 -27.05 19.88
CA PHE A 1131 26.03 -27.33 19.11
C PHE A 1131 27.27 -27.31 20.02
N VAL A 1132 28.39 -27.82 19.49
CA VAL A 1132 29.66 -27.88 20.22
C VAL A 1132 30.67 -27.01 19.51
N VAL A 1133 31.31 -26.11 20.27
CA VAL A 1133 32.47 -25.35 19.80
C VAL A 1133 33.72 -26.17 20.11
N PRO A 1134 34.47 -26.63 19.09
CA PRO A 1134 35.65 -27.46 19.31
C PRO A 1134 36.78 -26.65 19.96
N ALA A 1135 37.57 -27.34 20.77
CA ALA A 1135 38.76 -26.80 21.43
C ALA A 1135 39.85 -26.31 20.45
#